data_AF-A0A8J4UQ58-F1
#
_entry.id   AF-A0A8J4UQ58-F1
#
_cell.length_a   1.000
_cell.length_b   1.000
_cell.length_c   1.000
_cell.angle_alpha   90.00
_cell.angle_beta   90.00
_cell.angle_gamma   90.00
#
_symmetry.space_group_name_H-M   'P 1'
#
loop_
_entity.id
_entity.type
_entity.pdbx_description
1 polymer ?
#
loop_
_entity_poly.entity_id
_entity_poly.type
_entity_poly.pdbx_seq_one_letter_code
_entity_poly.pdbx_strand_id
1 'polypeptide(L)'
;RINFDSDWKVITMFIGGNDFCDSCENPLLYSPENFVKRIQFALDFLHSEVPRAIINLVEPLHITPLRAMHLNVTLGCPTWLVRILCSCVVSPEEGSEALKSLEHLNTAYQTILRDLVESGRYDTHSNFTVVLQPFLREITVPMLDGQPDRSYFTPDCFHLSQKAHTLMARALWNNMMEGLGNKTNKHDFTVNLQPKCPSQSSPFLQTFENSNYMYKSPLPPPPPISNWGSDFSCTDTKPSNKVPNSVHQLRPADIKVIAALGDAVTAALGTKSQNYTQFHTEYKGVSWSIGGDNSLDNTTTLPNILRKFNPSLQGFSTGDSISGQDGFNMAMSAATASNLVAQVNKLILSLKSNKNVDFQMDWKLITVLIGVSDLCQYCNNQSNLSPQNYRHHLMNTLDLLYKEVPRTLVNVLTVPEIEVLRMVKKSSLGCSFFPSDVCPCLMTPDDNSLELSELMLINQEYQTEMEQLISGKRYDGREDFTVVLQPYLQNTTIPLDKYGNPDLSYFTLDCFHFSERAQAEMAISLWNNMLEPVGNKQTFNNFTYDRTKLRCPETLRPFIYTKINSRPDHVTTPEPTATSTPVPSTPAPCPNSLPVWVAAIFGVAGILLGWGITWLFMRRLIKNQKREDKVNEKETEMKGTIF
;
A
#
# COMPACT_ATOMS: atom_id res chain seq x y z
N ARG A 1 37.88 26.47 -10.29
CA ARG A 1 37.74 25.09 -10.82
C ARG A 1 37.82 24.17 -9.61
N ILE A 2 36.94 23.17 -9.52
CA ILE A 2 36.94 22.15 -8.46
C ILE A 2 37.76 20.96 -8.96
N ASN A 3 38.68 20.45 -8.15
CA ASN A 3 39.39 19.20 -8.40
C ASN A 3 38.65 18.05 -7.69
N PHE A 4 38.18 17.09 -8.49
CA PHE A 4 37.37 15.98 -7.98
C PHE A 4 38.15 15.06 -7.03
N ASP A 5 39.47 14.93 -7.15
CA ASP A 5 40.24 14.01 -6.31
C ASP A 5 40.84 14.71 -5.08
N SER A 6 41.28 15.97 -5.24
CA SER A 6 42.06 16.67 -4.22
C SER A 6 41.30 17.67 -3.37
N ASP A 7 40.10 18.09 -3.74
CA ASP A 7 39.37 19.08 -2.94
C ASP A 7 38.47 18.39 -1.91
N TRP A 8 38.27 19.00 -0.74
CA TRP A 8 37.24 18.54 0.19
C TRP A 8 35.85 19.01 -0.26
N LYS A 9 34.85 18.14 -0.15
CA LYS A 9 33.45 18.44 -0.48
C LYS A 9 32.57 18.32 0.76
N VAL A 10 31.66 19.27 0.92
CA VAL A 10 30.55 19.18 1.86
C VAL A 10 29.29 18.95 1.03
N ILE A 11 28.66 17.79 1.19
CA ILE A 11 27.44 17.43 0.45
C ILE A 11 26.30 17.37 1.46
N THR A 12 25.25 18.15 1.26
CA THR A 12 24.09 18.14 2.16
C THR A 12 22.94 17.40 1.49
N MET A 13 22.45 16.35 2.15
CA MET A 13 21.30 15.56 1.74
C MET A 13 20.12 15.88 2.67
N PHE A 14 19.03 16.40 2.11
CA PHE A 14 17.79 16.67 2.81
C PHE A 14 16.63 16.29 1.88
N ILE A 15 15.84 15.28 2.27
CA ILE A 15 14.77 14.68 1.47
C ILE A 15 13.73 14.02 2.39
N GLY A 16 12.57 13.64 1.84
CA GLY A 16 11.49 12.94 2.56
C GLY A 16 10.22 13.77 2.77
N GLY A 17 10.25 15.07 2.46
CA GLY A 17 9.06 15.94 2.58
C GLY A 17 7.90 15.49 1.68
N ASN A 18 8.21 15.17 0.42
CA ASN A 18 7.21 14.69 -0.55
C ASN A 18 6.72 13.27 -0.19
N ASP A 19 7.60 12.42 0.32
CA ASP A 19 7.23 11.08 0.80
C ASP A 19 6.10 11.16 1.84
N PHE A 20 6.14 12.14 2.76
CA PHE A 20 5.04 12.37 3.70
C PHE A 20 3.77 12.85 3.02
N CYS A 21 3.88 13.72 2.02
CA CYS A 21 2.77 14.25 1.24
C CYS A 21 2.00 13.17 0.47
N ASP A 22 2.69 12.11 0.05
CA ASP A 22 2.15 11.02 -0.79
C ASP A 22 2.01 9.69 -0.02
N SER A 23 2.44 9.65 1.24
CA SER A 23 2.54 8.42 2.05
C SER A 23 1.23 7.63 2.17
N CYS A 24 0.09 8.30 2.20
CA CYS A 24 -1.22 7.67 2.29
C CYS A 24 -1.73 7.14 0.94
N GLU A 25 -1.16 7.58 -0.19
CA GLU A 25 -1.50 7.09 -1.53
C GLU A 25 -0.74 5.80 -1.85
N ASN A 26 0.52 5.72 -1.42
CA ASN A 26 1.34 4.51 -1.58
C ASN A 26 2.18 4.20 -0.32
N PRO A 27 1.56 3.63 0.74
CA PRO A 27 2.22 3.37 2.01
C PRO A 27 3.43 2.44 1.91
N LEU A 28 3.47 1.57 0.91
CA LEU A 28 4.60 0.66 0.68
C LEU A 28 5.77 1.39 0.04
N LEU A 29 5.54 2.19 -1.01
CA LEU A 29 6.59 2.95 -1.67
C LEU A 29 7.31 3.88 -0.68
N TYR A 30 6.54 4.49 0.20
CA TYR A 30 6.98 5.43 1.24
C TYR A 30 7.08 4.76 2.63
N SER A 31 7.33 3.45 2.68
CA SER A 31 7.58 2.78 3.96
C SER A 31 8.97 3.16 4.51
N PRO A 32 9.19 3.12 5.84
CA PRO A 32 10.50 3.39 6.44
C PRO A 32 11.63 2.54 5.85
N GLU A 33 11.36 1.27 5.56
CA GLU A 33 12.31 0.31 5.00
C GLU A 33 12.72 0.71 3.58
N ASN A 34 11.76 1.11 2.74
CA ASN A 34 12.04 1.55 1.39
C ASN A 34 12.74 2.91 1.37
N PHE A 35 12.36 3.82 2.27
CA PHE A 35 13.00 5.12 2.43
C PHE A 35 14.48 4.97 2.81
N VAL A 36 14.78 4.25 3.91
CA VAL A 36 16.17 4.09 4.37
C VAL A 36 17.03 3.39 3.31
N LYS A 37 16.47 2.43 2.60
CA LYS A 37 17.18 1.66 1.58
C LYS A 37 17.58 2.52 0.39
N ARG A 38 16.72 3.44 -0.06
CA ARG A 38 17.05 4.40 -1.13
C ARG A 38 18.13 5.38 -0.68
N ILE A 39 18.06 5.86 0.56
CA ILE A 39 19.08 6.73 1.15
C ILE A 39 20.40 5.98 1.30
N GLN A 40 20.37 4.74 1.80
CA GLN A 40 21.53 3.87 1.90
C GLN A 40 22.18 3.68 0.54
N PHE A 41 21.41 3.37 -0.51
CA PHE A 41 21.96 3.22 -1.86
C PHE A 41 22.72 4.47 -2.34
N ALA A 42 22.15 5.66 -2.12
CA ALA A 42 22.80 6.91 -2.48
C ALA A 42 24.10 7.14 -1.65
N LEU A 43 24.07 6.84 -0.36
CA LEU A 43 25.23 6.98 0.52
C LEU A 43 26.33 5.95 0.20
N ASP A 44 25.97 4.70 -0.08
CA ASP A 44 26.89 3.64 -0.49
C ASP A 44 27.62 4.04 -1.79
N PHE A 45 26.89 4.61 -2.76
CA PHE A 45 27.48 5.14 -3.99
C PHE A 45 28.40 6.35 -3.74
N LEU A 46 27.99 7.30 -2.89
CA LEU A 46 28.86 8.42 -2.52
C LEU A 46 30.13 7.95 -1.81
N HIS A 47 30.00 6.95 -0.93
CA HIS A 47 31.11 6.37 -0.19
C HIS A 47 32.10 5.65 -1.13
N SER A 48 31.64 5.01 -2.21
CA SER A 48 32.53 4.36 -3.19
C SER A 48 33.15 5.33 -4.18
N GLU A 49 32.40 6.32 -4.66
CA GLU A 49 32.81 7.13 -5.81
C GLU A 49 33.39 8.49 -5.46
N VAL A 50 33.05 9.07 -4.30
CA VAL A 50 33.38 10.48 -3.99
C VAL A 50 34.47 10.56 -2.91
N PRO A 51 35.74 10.77 -3.29
CA PRO A 51 36.80 10.92 -2.31
C PRO A 51 36.69 12.28 -1.60
N ARG A 52 37.17 12.35 -0.35
CA ARG A 52 37.31 13.59 0.43
C ARG A 52 35.98 14.31 0.60
N ALA A 53 34.99 13.62 1.15
CA ALA A 53 33.65 14.17 1.34
C ALA A 53 33.16 14.04 2.79
N ILE A 54 32.49 15.07 3.27
CA ILE A 54 31.61 14.99 4.45
C ILE A 54 30.18 15.12 3.98
N ILE A 55 29.37 14.10 4.27
CA ILE A 55 27.95 14.10 3.95
C ILE A 55 27.18 14.59 5.17
N ASN A 56 26.52 15.74 5.06
CA ASN A 56 25.53 16.20 6.02
C ASN A 56 24.19 15.56 5.67
N LEU A 57 23.82 14.49 6.35
CA LEU A 57 22.50 13.89 6.21
C LEU A 57 21.54 14.58 7.19
N VAL A 58 20.68 15.46 6.68
CA VAL A 58 19.68 16.17 7.47
C VAL A 58 18.47 15.27 7.67
N GLU A 59 18.03 15.10 8.92
CA GLU A 59 16.84 14.32 9.21
C GLU A 59 15.59 14.94 8.57
N PRO A 60 14.62 14.12 8.14
CA PRO A 60 13.32 14.60 7.69
C PRO A 60 12.68 15.51 8.73
N LEU A 61 12.19 16.64 8.26
CA LEU A 61 11.53 17.64 9.10
C LEU A 61 10.28 17.04 9.72
N HIS A 62 10.07 17.27 11.02
CA HIS A 62 8.82 16.95 11.68
C HIS A 62 7.70 17.78 11.05
N ILE A 63 6.87 17.12 10.23
CA ILE A 63 6.02 17.81 9.25
C ILE A 63 4.64 18.19 9.80
N THR A 64 4.17 17.49 10.82
CA THR A 64 2.82 17.69 11.37
C THR A 64 2.58 19.07 11.99
N PRO A 65 3.56 19.76 12.62
CA PRO A 65 3.35 21.12 13.11
C PRO A 65 2.99 22.11 11.99
N LEU A 66 3.47 21.89 10.76
CA LEU A 66 3.19 22.79 9.62
C LEU A 66 1.69 22.86 9.27
N ARG A 67 0.90 21.85 9.67
CA ARG A 67 -0.56 21.83 9.50
C ARG A 67 -1.25 23.02 10.17
N ALA A 68 -0.66 23.60 11.22
CA ALA A 68 -1.22 24.77 11.92
C ALA A 68 -1.52 25.95 10.98
N MET A 69 -0.73 26.12 9.91
CA MET A 69 -0.95 27.13 8.88
C MET A 69 -2.27 26.95 8.11
N HIS A 70 -2.74 25.72 8.00
CA HIS A 70 -3.92 25.34 7.21
C HIS A 70 -5.16 25.08 8.04
N LEU A 71 -5.02 24.97 9.36
CA LEU A 71 -6.13 24.87 10.31
C LEU A 71 -6.73 26.24 10.64
N ASN A 72 -5.94 27.33 10.54
CA ASN A 72 -6.42 28.68 10.81
C ASN A 72 -6.88 29.40 9.52
N VAL A 73 -8.19 29.50 9.34
CA VAL A 73 -8.81 30.17 8.18
C VAL A 73 -8.47 31.67 8.07
N THR A 74 -8.11 32.34 9.17
CA THR A 74 -7.82 33.79 9.14
C THR A 74 -6.48 34.10 8.46
N LEU A 75 -5.62 33.11 8.28
CA LEU A 75 -4.33 33.28 7.62
C LEU A 75 -4.43 33.40 6.10
N GLY A 76 -5.59 33.08 5.50
CA GLY A 76 -5.77 33.19 4.04
C GLY A 76 -4.83 32.29 3.24
N CYS A 77 -4.46 31.14 3.81
CA CYS A 77 -3.63 30.14 3.15
C CYS A 77 -4.44 29.36 2.11
N PRO A 78 -3.86 29.03 0.94
CA PRO A 78 -4.55 28.29 -0.12
C PRO A 78 -4.65 26.80 0.24
N THR A 79 -5.35 26.45 1.31
CA THR A 79 -5.47 25.07 1.82
C THR A 79 -6.05 24.12 0.77
N TRP A 80 -6.90 24.59 -0.13
CA TRP A 80 -7.40 23.80 -1.25
C TRP A 80 -6.28 23.29 -2.17
N LEU A 81 -5.24 24.10 -2.41
CA LEU A 81 -4.10 23.75 -3.26
C LEU A 81 -3.21 22.75 -2.56
N VAL A 82 -2.89 23.00 -1.28
CA VAL A 82 -2.03 22.08 -0.51
C VAL A 82 -2.72 20.74 -0.24
N ARG A 83 -4.05 20.70 -0.16
CA ARG A 83 -4.80 19.43 -0.13
C ARG A 83 -4.65 18.60 -1.41
N ILE A 84 -4.38 19.22 -2.56
CA ILE A 84 -4.12 18.52 -3.82
C ILE A 84 -2.67 18.02 -3.85
N LEU A 85 -1.72 18.84 -3.39
CA LEU A 85 -0.28 18.56 -3.51
C LEU A 85 0.30 17.76 -2.33
N CYS A 86 -0.35 17.77 -1.18
CA CYS A 86 0.14 17.18 0.06
C CYS A 86 -1.05 16.73 0.94
N SER A 87 -1.92 15.92 0.32
CA SER A 87 -3.18 15.49 0.90
C SER A 87 -2.98 14.74 2.22
N CYS A 88 -1.96 13.88 2.28
CA CYS A 88 -1.68 13.00 3.41
C CYS A 88 -1.22 13.75 4.67
N VAL A 89 -0.73 14.99 4.52
CA VAL A 89 -0.31 15.83 5.66
C VAL A 89 -1.44 16.75 6.11
N VAL A 90 -2.10 17.45 5.19
CA VAL A 90 -3.03 18.54 5.55
C VAL A 90 -4.48 18.10 5.68
N SER A 91 -4.87 16.98 5.06
CA SER A 91 -6.25 16.49 5.10
C SER A 91 -6.65 15.73 6.37
N PRO A 92 -5.76 14.98 7.06
CA PRO A 92 -6.16 14.26 8.29
C PRO A 92 -6.75 15.18 9.36
N GLU A 93 -7.84 14.73 9.97
CA GLU A 93 -8.48 15.43 11.09
C GLU A 93 -7.66 15.30 12.39
N GLU A 94 -7.82 16.27 13.29
CA GLU A 94 -7.20 16.22 14.63
C GLU A 94 -7.63 14.97 15.40
N GLY A 95 -6.65 14.25 15.97
CA GLY A 95 -6.88 13.01 16.72
C GLY A 95 -7.19 11.76 15.88
N SER A 96 -7.26 11.87 14.56
CA SER A 96 -7.53 10.74 13.67
C SER A 96 -6.41 9.70 13.64
N GLU A 97 -6.74 8.46 13.28
CA GLU A 97 -5.75 7.39 13.06
C GLU A 97 -4.79 7.73 11.91
N ALA A 98 -5.29 8.40 10.86
CA ALA A 98 -4.45 8.87 9.75
C ALA A 98 -3.35 9.84 10.22
N LEU A 99 -3.67 10.78 11.11
CA LEU A 99 -2.68 11.70 11.68
C LEU A 99 -1.66 10.97 12.54
N LYS A 100 -2.09 10.03 13.40
CA LYS A 100 -1.19 9.19 14.20
C LYS A 100 -0.24 8.37 13.34
N SER A 101 -0.75 7.79 12.25
CA SER A 101 0.06 7.04 11.29
C SER A 101 1.12 7.92 10.61
N LEU A 102 0.80 9.17 10.27
CA LEU A 102 1.77 10.13 9.75
C LEU A 102 2.86 10.49 10.77
N GLU A 103 2.49 10.71 12.04
CA GLU A 103 3.43 10.98 13.13
C GLU A 103 4.38 9.80 13.38
N HIS A 104 3.84 8.58 13.39
CA HIS A 104 4.61 7.36 13.48
C HIS A 104 5.56 7.20 12.29
N LEU A 105 5.10 7.48 11.07
CA LEU A 105 5.92 7.39 9.86
C LEU A 105 7.09 8.38 9.90
N ASN A 106 6.84 9.64 10.28
CA ASN A 106 7.88 10.66 10.43
C ASN A 106 8.94 10.24 11.46
N THR A 107 8.50 9.76 12.63
CA THR A 107 9.37 9.23 13.69
C THR A 107 10.18 8.02 13.22
N ALA A 108 9.57 7.12 12.44
CA ALA A 108 10.22 5.95 11.89
C ALA A 108 11.31 6.32 10.88
N TYR A 109 11.05 7.27 9.97
CA TYR A 109 12.04 7.82 9.04
C TYR A 109 13.25 8.41 9.77
N GLN A 110 13.02 9.23 10.80
CA GLN A 110 14.10 9.81 11.60
C GLN A 110 14.91 8.75 12.34
N THR A 111 14.24 7.73 12.89
CA THR A 111 14.87 6.63 13.64
C THR A 111 15.74 5.77 12.73
N ILE A 112 15.21 5.33 11.60
CA ILE A 112 15.90 4.39 10.71
C ILE A 112 17.12 5.02 10.02
N LEU A 113 17.10 6.33 9.75
CA LEU A 113 18.28 7.07 9.25
C LEU A 113 19.38 7.17 10.31
N ARG A 114 19.00 7.39 11.57
CA ARG A 114 19.95 7.37 12.67
C ARG A 114 20.60 6.01 12.82
N ASP A 115 19.81 4.94 12.81
CA ASP A 115 20.32 3.57 12.91
C ASP A 115 21.25 3.22 11.73
N LEU A 116 20.93 3.70 10.52
CA LEU A 116 21.80 3.55 9.34
C LEU A 116 23.17 4.20 9.54
N VAL A 117 23.23 5.45 9.98
CA VAL A 117 24.49 6.17 10.20
C VAL A 117 25.26 5.58 11.40
N GLU A 118 24.55 5.32 12.50
CA GLU A 118 25.15 4.74 13.72
C GLU A 118 25.59 3.27 13.56
N SER A 119 25.29 2.63 12.43
CA SER A 119 25.88 1.32 12.10
C SER A 119 27.41 1.38 11.91
N GLY A 120 27.98 2.58 11.72
CA GLY A 120 29.40 2.79 11.45
C GLY A 120 29.85 2.42 10.05
N ARG A 121 28.92 2.03 9.15
CA ARG A 121 29.21 1.56 7.79
C ARG A 121 30.03 2.56 6.95
N TYR A 122 29.89 3.87 7.21
CA TYR A 122 30.53 4.91 6.38
C TYR A 122 31.81 5.49 6.99
N ASP A 123 32.20 5.08 8.19
CA ASP A 123 33.43 5.51 8.86
C ASP A 123 34.52 4.45 8.72
N THR A 124 34.69 3.92 7.50
CA THR A 124 35.67 2.86 7.20
C THR A 124 37.04 3.40 6.77
N HIS A 125 37.12 4.69 6.40
CA HIS A 125 38.35 5.37 6.02
C HIS A 125 38.27 6.89 6.27
N SER A 126 39.42 7.52 6.51
CA SER A 126 39.52 8.90 7.00
C SER A 126 39.21 10.00 5.97
N ASN A 127 38.94 9.66 4.71
CA ASN A 127 38.63 10.63 3.64
C ASN A 127 37.12 10.71 3.34
N PHE A 128 36.26 10.05 4.10
CA PHE A 128 34.81 10.11 3.94
C PHE A 128 34.11 9.90 5.28
N THR A 129 32.98 10.57 5.49
CA THR A 129 32.09 10.28 6.63
C THR A 129 30.69 10.79 6.35
N VAL A 130 29.68 10.16 6.97
CA VAL A 130 28.29 10.63 6.96
C VAL A 130 27.94 11.09 8.37
N VAL A 131 27.56 12.36 8.51
CA VAL A 131 27.16 12.97 9.78
C VAL A 131 25.69 13.33 9.73
N LEU A 132 24.91 12.73 10.64
CA LEU A 132 23.50 13.04 10.81
C LEU A 132 23.31 14.41 11.46
N GLN A 133 22.42 15.24 10.91
CA GLN A 133 22.12 16.60 11.38
C GLN A 133 20.64 16.69 11.82
N PRO A 134 20.33 16.46 13.12
CA PRO A 134 18.95 16.29 13.59
C PRO A 134 18.21 17.59 13.91
N PHE A 135 18.72 18.77 13.55
CA PHE A 135 18.14 20.06 13.98
C PHE A 135 16.67 20.30 13.54
N LEU A 136 16.10 19.46 12.66
CA LEU A 136 14.69 19.51 12.24
C LEU A 136 13.83 18.38 12.84
N ARG A 137 14.41 17.56 13.73
CA ARG A 137 13.72 16.43 14.38
C ARG A 137 12.51 16.89 15.17
N GLU A 138 12.66 18.00 15.87
CA GLU A 138 11.56 18.74 16.49
C GLU A 138 11.60 20.19 16.02
N ILE A 139 10.45 20.69 15.56
CA ILE A 139 10.30 22.09 15.17
C ILE A 139 9.17 22.74 15.95
N THR A 140 9.30 24.04 16.19
CA THR A 140 8.22 24.88 16.71
C THR A 140 7.77 25.84 15.62
N VAL A 141 6.46 25.91 15.36
CA VAL A 141 5.90 26.86 14.39
C VAL A 141 6.01 28.27 14.97
N PRO A 142 6.63 29.22 14.26
CA PRO A 142 6.70 30.61 14.68
C PRO A 142 5.32 31.22 14.85
N MET A 143 5.13 31.98 15.93
CA MET A 143 3.87 32.66 16.22
C MET A 143 4.08 34.18 16.20
N LEU A 144 3.14 34.90 15.59
CA LEU A 144 3.01 36.36 15.59
C LEU A 144 1.60 36.68 16.07
N ASP A 145 1.48 37.44 17.16
CA ASP A 145 0.20 37.84 17.77
C ASP A 145 -0.76 36.67 18.05
N GLY A 146 -0.21 35.52 18.47
CA GLY A 146 -0.98 34.32 18.80
C GLY A 146 -1.43 33.50 17.59
N GLN A 147 -1.01 33.85 16.36
CA GLN A 147 -1.25 33.08 15.15
C GLN A 147 0.06 32.63 14.49
N PRO A 148 0.06 31.54 13.70
CA PRO A 148 1.23 31.17 12.91
C PRO A 148 1.73 32.31 12.01
N ASP A 149 3.02 32.64 12.12
CA ASP A 149 3.65 33.74 11.38
C ASP A 149 3.92 33.35 9.92
N ARG A 150 3.08 33.87 9.01
CA ARG A 150 3.19 33.65 7.56
C ARG A 150 4.52 34.09 6.97
N SER A 151 5.27 35.00 7.61
CA SER A 151 6.55 35.48 7.07
C SER A 151 7.64 34.40 6.99
N TYR A 152 7.44 33.26 7.64
CA TYR A 152 8.33 32.10 7.55
C TYR A 152 7.99 31.16 6.40
N PHE A 153 6.87 31.36 5.69
CA PHE A 153 6.40 30.49 4.62
C PHE A 153 6.30 31.25 3.28
N THR A 154 6.32 30.52 2.17
CA THR A 154 5.97 31.05 0.85
C THR A 154 4.44 31.26 0.75
N PRO A 155 3.92 31.83 -0.35
CA PRO A 155 2.48 32.11 -0.48
C PRO A 155 1.55 30.90 -0.35
N ASP A 156 2.05 29.67 -0.51
CA ASP A 156 1.26 28.44 -0.30
C ASP A 156 1.07 28.08 1.18
N CYS A 157 1.79 28.74 2.09
CA CYS A 157 1.82 28.48 3.53
C CYS A 157 2.35 27.09 3.94
N PHE A 158 3.05 26.39 3.05
CA PHE A 158 3.62 25.06 3.29
C PHE A 158 5.12 25.05 3.05
N HIS A 159 5.58 25.57 1.91
CA HIS A 159 7.01 25.70 1.65
C HIS A 159 7.62 26.83 2.47
N LEU A 160 8.89 26.66 2.84
CA LEU A 160 9.61 27.58 3.70
C LEU A 160 10.09 28.80 2.91
N SER A 161 9.93 29.99 3.49
CA SER A 161 10.38 31.26 2.90
C SER A 161 11.91 31.39 2.94
N GLN A 162 12.44 32.40 2.25
CA GLN A 162 13.84 32.82 2.40
C GLN A 162 14.24 33.09 3.86
N LYS A 163 13.32 33.63 4.68
CA LYS A 163 13.55 33.88 6.11
C LYS A 163 13.80 32.58 6.86
N ALA A 164 12.94 31.58 6.66
CA ALA A 164 13.10 30.26 7.26
C ALA A 164 14.37 29.54 6.74
N HIS A 165 14.62 29.58 5.42
CA HIS A 165 15.84 29.02 4.83
C HIS A 165 17.13 29.64 5.41
N THR A 166 17.13 30.95 5.70
CA THR A 166 18.27 31.62 6.34
C THR A 166 18.55 31.01 7.72
N LEU A 167 17.51 30.75 8.51
CA LEU A 167 17.65 30.15 9.83
C LEU A 167 18.04 28.67 9.76
N MET A 168 17.47 27.91 8.83
CA MET A 168 17.88 26.52 8.58
C MET A 168 19.35 26.42 8.23
N ALA A 169 19.87 27.31 7.39
CA ALA A 169 21.29 27.33 7.04
C ALA A 169 22.18 27.60 8.26
N ARG A 170 21.77 28.51 9.14
CA ARG A 170 22.48 28.78 10.41
C ARG A 170 22.38 27.61 11.38
N ALA A 171 21.24 26.94 11.44
CA ALA A 171 21.01 25.78 12.28
C ALA A 171 21.89 24.61 11.83
N LEU A 172 21.90 24.30 10.53
CA LEU A 172 22.79 23.30 9.96
C LEU A 172 24.26 23.61 10.26
N TRP A 173 24.71 24.85 10.02
CA TRP A 173 26.08 25.27 10.33
C TRP A 173 26.44 25.04 11.80
N ASN A 174 25.56 25.45 12.72
CA ASN A 174 25.78 25.27 14.15
C ASN A 174 25.80 23.79 14.54
N ASN A 175 24.95 22.97 13.93
CA ASN A 175 24.85 21.53 14.17
C ASN A 175 26.09 20.78 13.68
N MET A 176 26.70 21.21 12.58
CA MET A 176 28.00 20.71 12.12
C MET A 176 29.15 20.99 13.10
N MET A 177 29.02 22.01 13.95
CA MET A 177 30.01 22.37 14.98
C MET A 177 29.73 21.71 16.34
N GLU A 178 28.63 20.96 16.47
CA GLU A 178 28.24 20.28 17.71
C GLU A 178 28.67 18.81 17.67
N GLY A 179 29.32 18.37 18.75
CA GLY A 179 29.79 16.98 18.90
C GLY A 179 28.64 15.98 18.80
N LEU A 180 28.91 14.81 18.24
CA LEU A 180 27.93 13.71 18.19
C LEU A 180 27.49 13.34 19.62
N GLY A 181 26.20 12.99 19.76
CA GLY A 181 25.54 12.80 21.06
C GLY A 181 24.99 14.09 21.70
N ASN A 182 25.54 15.26 21.36
CA ASN A 182 25.11 16.57 21.88
C ASN A 182 24.62 17.53 20.78
N LYS A 183 24.28 17.01 19.61
CA LYS A 183 23.70 17.82 18.52
C LYS A 183 22.31 18.32 18.90
N THR A 184 22.06 19.59 18.64
CA THR A 184 20.74 20.22 18.75
C THR A 184 19.76 19.48 17.83
N ASN A 185 18.65 19.01 18.39
CA ASN A 185 17.62 18.26 17.67
C ASN A 185 16.26 19.00 17.62
N LYS A 186 16.12 20.07 18.41
CA LYS A 186 14.95 20.93 18.43
C LYS A 186 15.30 22.32 17.97
N HIS A 187 14.54 22.85 17.02
CA HIS A 187 14.74 24.20 16.52
C HIS A 187 13.49 25.08 16.68
N ASP A 188 13.73 26.28 17.21
CA ASP A 188 12.77 27.37 17.28
C ASP A 188 13.22 28.48 16.33
N PHE A 189 12.47 28.66 15.25
CA PHE A 189 12.75 29.65 14.21
C PHE A 189 12.51 31.11 14.66
N THR A 190 11.94 31.34 15.86
CA THR A 190 11.75 32.70 16.39
C THR A 190 13.00 33.26 17.06
N VAL A 191 13.91 32.38 17.48
CA VAL A 191 15.14 32.77 18.16
C VAL A 191 16.16 33.29 17.15
N ASN A 192 16.78 34.44 17.43
CA ASN A 192 17.84 34.98 16.60
C ASN A 192 19.09 34.08 16.67
N LEU A 193 19.16 33.11 15.77
CA LEU A 193 20.27 32.18 15.68
C LEU A 193 21.46 32.87 15.01
N GLN A 194 22.59 32.91 15.71
CA GLN A 194 23.88 33.38 15.15
C GLN A 194 24.76 32.17 14.78
N PRO A 195 25.49 32.23 13.65
CA PRO A 195 26.46 31.19 13.30
C PRO A 195 27.56 31.08 14.36
N LYS A 196 27.86 29.86 14.81
CA LYS A 196 28.97 29.56 15.72
C LYS A 196 30.30 29.68 14.98
N CYS A 197 31.32 30.18 15.67
CA CYS A 197 32.69 30.16 15.18
C CYS A 197 33.46 28.99 15.83
N PRO A 198 34.31 28.27 15.07
CA PRO A 198 35.20 27.28 15.64
C PRO A 198 36.14 27.93 16.67
N SER A 199 36.40 27.22 17.78
CA SER A 199 37.36 27.65 18.79
C SER A 199 38.78 27.17 18.43
N GLN A 200 39.82 27.79 19.00
CA GLN A 200 41.20 27.31 18.81
C GLN A 200 41.40 25.88 19.33
N SER A 201 40.69 25.48 20.39
CA SER A 201 40.76 24.14 20.95
C SER A 201 39.97 23.10 20.16
N SER A 202 39.04 23.52 19.30
CA SER A 202 38.23 22.63 18.46
C SER A 202 37.91 23.31 17.12
N PRO A 203 38.90 23.41 16.20
CA PRO A 203 38.75 24.11 14.93
C PRO A 203 38.08 23.25 13.83
N PHE A 204 37.44 22.14 14.20
CA PHE A 204 36.96 21.11 13.27
C PHE A 204 35.43 21.07 13.15
N LEU A 205 34.96 20.64 11.98
CA LEU A 205 33.61 20.09 11.87
C LEU A 205 33.55 18.78 12.67
N GLN A 206 32.46 18.57 13.38
CA GLN A 206 32.32 17.45 14.31
C GLN A 206 31.89 16.19 13.55
N THR A 207 32.71 15.15 13.66
CA THR A 207 32.52 13.82 13.09
C THR A 207 32.55 12.79 14.22
N PHE A 208 32.26 11.54 13.89
CA PHE A 208 32.34 10.43 14.84
C PHE A 208 33.69 10.36 15.57
N GLU A 209 34.80 10.36 14.81
CA GLU A 209 36.13 10.20 15.39
C GLU A 209 36.53 11.33 16.35
N ASN A 210 36.17 12.58 16.04
CA ASN A 210 36.60 13.73 16.84
C ASN A 210 35.60 14.16 17.94
N SER A 211 34.46 13.47 18.06
CA SER A 211 33.44 13.74 19.08
C SER A 211 33.54 12.87 20.35
N ASN A 212 34.46 11.90 20.39
CA ASN A 212 34.52 10.88 21.46
C ASN A 212 33.16 10.16 21.68
N TYR A 213 32.42 9.95 20.58
CA TYR A 213 31.14 9.27 20.58
C TYR A 213 31.34 7.78 20.33
N MET A 214 30.55 6.93 20.99
CA MET A 214 30.51 5.49 20.73
C MET A 214 29.18 5.18 20.07
N TYR A 215 29.20 4.65 18.85
CA TYR A 215 27.99 4.14 18.22
C TYR A 215 27.37 3.05 19.11
N LYS A 216 26.04 3.03 19.20
CA LYS A 216 25.35 1.91 19.84
C LYS A 216 25.75 0.63 19.12
N SER A 217 26.18 -0.40 19.85
CA SER A 217 26.53 -1.67 19.23
C SER A 217 25.40 -2.11 18.30
N PRO A 218 25.69 -2.52 17.05
CA PRO A 218 24.66 -2.93 16.12
C PRO A 218 23.81 -4.01 16.78
N LEU A 219 22.49 -3.82 16.77
CA LEU A 219 21.58 -4.89 17.15
C LEU A 219 21.97 -6.13 16.34
N PRO A 220 22.11 -7.32 16.97
CA PRO A 220 22.41 -8.53 16.23
C PRO A 220 21.38 -8.66 15.10
N PRO A 221 21.81 -9.08 13.89
CA PRO A 221 20.87 -9.26 12.79
C PRO A 221 19.73 -10.17 13.28
N PRO A 222 18.47 -9.84 12.95
CA PRO A 222 17.36 -10.68 13.34
C PRO A 222 17.64 -12.12 12.93
N PRO A 223 17.30 -13.10 13.78
CA PRO A 223 17.58 -14.50 13.48
C PRO A 223 16.99 -14.87 12.12
N PRO A 224 17.65 -15.76 11.35
CA PRO A 224 17.16 -16.17 10.05
C PRO A 224 15.74 -16.71 10.17
N ILE A 225 14.86 -16.27 9.26
CA ILE A 225 13.46 -16.68 9.24
C ILE A 225 13.42 -18.18 8.97
N SER A 226 12.93 -18.94 9.95
CA SER A 226 12.88 -20.41 9.88
C SER A 226 11.57 -20.95 9.31
N ASN A 227 10.52 -20.13 9.27
CA ASN A 227 9.17 -20.51 8.86
C ASN A 227 8.33 -19.27 8.51
N TRP A 228 7.15 -19.48 7.94
CA TRP A 228 6.22 -18.42 7.50
C TRP A 228 4.95 -18.40 8.34
N GLY A 229 5.09 -18.63 9.65
CA GLY A 229 4.00 -18.57 10.61
C GLY A 229 3.76 -17.17 11.17
N SER A 230 2.66 -17.00 11.90
CA SER A 230 2.25 -15.74 12.51
C SER A 230 1.96 -15.91 14.00
N ASP A 231 2.11 -14.82 14.73
CA ASP A 231 1.78 -14.73 16.14
C ASP A 231 0.29 -14.37 16.29
N PHE A 232 -0.37 -14.96 17.29
CA PHE A 232 -1.80 -14.80 17.48
C PHE A 232 -2.08 -14.11 18.82
N SER A 233 -2.55 -12.85 18.75
CA SER A 233 -2.77 -11.98 19.91
C SER A 233 -4.24 -11.83 20.32
N CYS A 234 -5.16 -12.47 19.60
CA CYS A 234 -6.59 -12.28 19.83
C CYS A 234 -7.06 -12.95 21.13
N THR A 235 -7.77 -12.18 21.96
CA THR A 235 -8.25 -12.65 23.26
C THR A 235 -9.67 -13.20 23.23
N ASP A 236 -10.55 -12.65 22.39
CA ASP A 236 -11.92 -13.15 22.23
C ASP A 236 -12.02 -14.11 21.04
N THR A 237 -11.92 -15.40 21.35
CA THR A 237 -12.01 -16.48 20.36
C THR A 237 -13.26 -17.34 20.52
N LYS A 238 -14.21 -16.93 21.37
CA LYS A 238 -15.36 -17.76 21.73
C LYS A 238 -16.37 -17.84 20.58
N PRO A 239 -17.03 -19.00 20.40
CA PRO A 239 -18.17 -19.11 19.49
C PRO A 239 -19.32 -18.21 19.92
N SER A 240 -20.26 -17.97 19.01
CA SER A 240 -21.51 -17.31 19.35
C SER A 240 -22.29 -18.12 20.39
N ASN A 241 -22.97 -17.45 21.32
CA ASN A 241 -23.78 -18.10 22.37
C ASN A 241 -24.84 -19.06 21.78
N LYS A 242 -25.33 -18.75 20.59
CA LYS A 242 -26.16 -19.62 19.76
C LYS A 242 -25.60 -19.59 18.35
N VAL A 243 -25.62 -20.72 17.67
CA VAL A 243 -25.26 -20.79 16.25
C VAL A 243 -26.13 -19.79 15.48
N PRO A 244 -25.55 -18.81 14.77
CA PRO A 244 -26.33 -17.78 14.13
C PRO A 244 -27.14 -18.36 12.97
N ASN A 245 -28.32 -17.81 12.73
CA ASN A 245 -29.13 -18.13 11.55
C ASN A 245 -28.81 -17.22 10.36
N SER A 246 -28.28 -16.02 10.64
CA SER A 246 -27.90 -15.03 9.63
C SER A 246 -26.38 -14.98 9.46
N VAL A 247 -25.92 -14.95 8.21
CA VAL A 247 -24.50 -14.85 7.86
C VAL A 247 -23.91 -13.51 8.28
N HIS A 248 -24.76 -12.50 8.48
CA HIS A 248 -24.37 -11.16 8.92
C HIS A 248 -24.02 -11.09 10.41
N GLN A 249 -24.22 -12.17 11.15
CA GLN A 249 -23.87 -12.32 12.57
C GLN A 249 -22.82 -13.42 12.78
N LEU A 250 -22.12 -13.83 11.73
CA LEU A 250 -21.17 -14.93 11.77
C LEU A 250 -19.86 -14.50 12.44
N ARG A 251 -19.51 -15.14 13.56
CA ARG A 251 -18.18 -15.01 14.18
C ARG A 251 -17.23 -16.04 13.57
N PRO A 252 -15.90 -15.81 13.59
CA PRO A 252 -14.94 -16.78 13.07
C PRO A 252 -15.07 -18.19 13.67
N ALA A 253 -15.37 -18.28 14.98
CA ALA A 253 -15.56 -19.55 15.68
C ALA A 253 -16.84 -20.32 15.28
N ASP A 254 -17.79 -19.67 14.61
CA ASP A 254 -19.03 -20.31 14.15
C ASP A 254 -18.82 -21.08 12.83
N ILE A 255 -17.75 -20.78 12.07
CA ILE A 255 -17.41 -21.48 10.84
C ILE A 255 -16.96 -22.90 11.17
N LYS A 256 -17.65 -23.88 10.59
CA LYS A 256 -17.37 -25.31 10.79
C LYS A 256 -16.66 -25.94 9.61
N VAL A 257 -16.89 -25.42 8.40
CA VAL A 257 -16.35 -25.99 7.16
C VAL A 257 -15.65 -24.89 6.37
N ILE A 258 -14.47 -25.20 5.85
CA ILE A 258 -13.76 -24.37 4.88
C ILE A 258 -13.62 -25.13 3.55
N ALA A 259 -13.76 -24.42 2.44
CA ALA A 259 -13.58 -24.95 1.09
C ALA A 259 -12.96 -23.90 0.15
N ALA A 260 -12.37 -24.35 -0.95
CA ALA A 260 -11.78 -23.45 -1.93
C ALA A 260 -12.02 -23.91 -3.37
N LEU A 261 -12.22 -22.94 -4.26
CA LEU A 261 -12.39 -23.09 -5.70
C LEU A 261 -11.37 -22.18 -6.40
N GLY A 262 -10.77 -22.63 -7.49
CA GLY A 262 -9.79 -21.80 -8.20
C GLY A 262 -8.86 -22.55 -9.13
N ASP A 263 -7.70 -21.94 -9.38
CA ASP A 263 -6.65 -22.44 -10.26
C ASP A 263 -5.37 -22.86 -9.49
N ALA A 264 -4.23 -22.85 -10.19
CA ALA A 264 -2.91 -23.22 -9.68
C ALA A 264 -2.47 -22.43 -8.44
N VAL A 265 -2.92 -21.18 -8.27
CA VAL A 265 -2.60 -20.38 -7.07
C VAL A 265 -3.25 -20.97 -5.82
N THR A 266 -4.52 -21.38 -5.94
CA THR A 266 -5.28 -22.03 -4.86
C THR A 266 -4.86 -23.49 -4.67
N ALA A 267 -4.37 -24.15 -5.71
CA ALA A 267 -3.75 -25.48 -5.61
C ALA A 267 -2.32 -25.45 -5.03
N ALA A 268 -1.72 -24.26 -4.85
CA ALA A 268 -0.33 -24.08 -4.40
C ALA A 268 0.68 -24.86 -5.24
N LEU A 269 0.56 -24.73 -6.56
CA LEU A 269 1.46 -25.37 -7.53
C LEU A 269 2.91 -24.93 -7.29
N GLY A 270 3.81 -25.89 -7.11
CA GLY A 270 5.24 -25.65 -7.00
C GLY A 270 5.71 -24.92 -5.73
N THR A 271 4.80 -24.61 -4.81
CA THR A 271 5.05 -23.71 -3.65
C THR A 271 6.21 -24.15 -2.75
N LYS A 272 6.45 -25.46 -2.61
CA LYS A 272 7.57 -26.03 -1.83
C LYS A 272 8.64 -26.73 -2.68
N SER A 273 8.59 -26.58 -4.01
CA SER A 273 9.50 -27.27 -4.91
C SER A 273 10.92 -26.74 -4.80
N GLN A 274 11.88 -27.63 -4.61
CA GLN A 274 13.31 -27.26 -4.55
C GLN A 274 14.00 -27.37 -5.91
N ASN A 275 13.36 -28.06 -6.86
CA ASN A 275 13.87 -28.29 -8.21
C ASN A 275 12.71 -28.47 -9.20
N TYR A 276 13.04 -28.42 -10.49
CA TYR A 276 12.05 -28.47 -11.58
C TYR A 276 11.30 -29.80 -11.67
N THR A 277 11.87 -30.92 -11.23
CA THR A 277 11.15 -32.22 -11.27
C THR A 277 9.98 -32.26 -10.30
N GLN A 278 10.04 -31.46 -9.22
CA GLN A 278 8.96 -31.31 -8.25
C GLN A 278 7.95 -30.22 -8.62
N PHE A 279 8.21 -29.38 -9.63
CA PHE A 279 7.40 -28.19 -9.94
C PHE A 279 5.91 -28.51 -10.18
N HIS A 280 5.62 -29.64 -10.83
CA HIS A 280 4.25 -30.06 -11.11
C HIS A 280 3.44 -30.56 -9.88
N THR A 281 4.03 -30.49 -8.69
CA THR A 281 3.38 -30.91 -7.43
C THR A 281 2.49 -29.79 -6.89
N GLU A 282 1.25 -30.10 -6.53
CA GLU A 282 0.32 -29.18 -5.89
C GLU A 282 0.43 -29.32 -4.37
N TYR A 283 0.98 -28.32 -3.68
CA TYR A 283 1.21 -28.34 -2.23
C TYR A 283 0.02 -27.78 -1.46
N LYS A 284 -1.16 -28.36 -1.67
CA LYS A 284 -2.44 -27.84 -1.15
C LYS A 284 -2.45 -27.65 0.37
N GLY A 285 -1.67 -28.44 1.12
CA GLY A 285 -1.49 -28.31 2.57
C GLY A 285 -0.96 -26.96 3.06
N VAL A 286 -0.29 -26.19 2.20
CA VAL A 286 0.17 -24.82 2.49
C VAL A 286 -0.48 -23.73 1.63
N SER A 287 -1.58 -24.07 0.94
CA SER A 287 -2.36 -23.09 0.20
C SER A 287 -2.92 -22.03 1.13
N TRP A 288 -2.74 -20.76 0.76
CA TRP A 288 -3.14 -19.58 1.53
C TRP A 288 -4.59 -19.63 2.04
N SER A 289 -5.53 -20.16 1.24
CA SER A 289 -6.96 -20.14 1.53
C SER A 289 -7.52 -21.43 2.14
N ILE A 290 -6.81 -22.56 2.07
CA ILE A 290 -7.38 -23.88 2.41
C ILE A 290 -6.36 -24.89 2.99
N GLY A 291 -5.07 -24.57 3.03
CA GLY A 291 -4.05 -25.44 3.61
C GLY A 291 -4.11 -25.53 5.13
N GLY A 292 -3.90 -26.70 5.71
CA GLY A 292 -3.94 -26.95 7.15
C GLY A 292 -2.69 -27.63 7.72
N ASP A 293 -1.58 -27.64 6.96
CA ASP A 293 -0.29 -28.15 7.43
C ASP A 293 0.22 -27.33 8.62
N ASN A 294 0.91 -28.02 9.54
CA ASN A 294 1.51 -27.46 10.75
C ASN A 294 0.51 -26.66 11.60
N SER A 295 1.04 -25.83 12.52
CA SER A 295 0.28 -24.85 13.29
C SER A 295 0.46 -23.45 12.70
N LEU A 296 -0.38 -22.50 13.12
CA LEU A 296 -0.26 -21.08 12.71
C LEU A 296 1.13 -20.51 12.99
N ASP A 297 1.77 -20.96 14.06
CA ASP A 297 3.06 -20.44 14.52
C ASP A 297 4.20 -20.79 13.53
N ASN A 298 3.96 -21.77 12.64
CA ASN A 298 4.90 -22.26 11.62
C ASN A 298 4.44 -21.99 10.17
N THR A 299 3.14 -22.08 9.89
CA THR A 299 2.59 -21.92 8.53
C THR A 299 1.32 -21.12 8.63
N THR A 300 1.29 -19.92 8.05
CA THR A 300 0.09 -19.10 8.04
C THR A 300 -0.78 -19.42 6.82
N THR A 301 -2.01 -19.84 7.11
CA THR A 301 -3.08 -20.09 6.14
C THR A 301 -4.42 -19.70 6.78
N LEU A 302 -5.45 -19.46 5.97
CA LEU A 302 -6.78 -19.15 6.50
C LEU A 302 -7.32 -20.23 7.46
N PRO A 303 -7.21 -21.55 7.16
CA PRO A 303 -7.58 -22.58 8.13
C PRO A 303 -6.75 -22.54 9.42
N ASN A 304 -5.45 -22.26 9.35
CA ASN A 304 -4.60 -22.21 10.54
C ASN A 304 -4.97 -21.05 11.47
N ILE A 305 -5.41 -19.92 10.90
CA ILE A 305 -5.99 -18.81 11.65
C ILE A 305 -7.34 -19.22 12.26
N LEU A 306 -8.26 -19.76 11.45
CA LEU A 306 -9.59 -20.17 11.91
C LEU A 306 -9.54 -21.27 12.98
N ARG A 307 -8.56 -22.18 12.95
CA ARG A 307 -8.38 -23.22 13.99
C ARG A 307 -8.02 -22.64 15.37
N LYS A 308 -7.52 -21.41 15.47
CA LYS A 308 -7.37 -20.71 16.76
C LYS A 308 -8.72 -20.29 17.35
N PHE A 309 -9.76 -20.16 16.53
CA PHE A 309 -11.14 -19.87 16.95
C PHE A 309 -12.00 -21.14 17.07
N ASN A 310 -11.85 -22.08 16.14
CA ASN A 310 -12.56 -23.35 16.13
C ASN A 310 -11.61 -24.51 15.79
N PRO A 311 -11.05 -25.21 16.79
CA PRO A 311 -10.14 -26.33 16.57
C PRO A 311 -10.75 -27.52 15.81
N SER A 312 -12.08 -27.62 15.74
CA SER A 312 -12.81 -28.70 15.05
C SER A 312 -13.13 -28.39 13.59
N LEU A 313 -12.55 -27.33 13.00
CA LEU A 313 -12.73 -26.95 11.59
C LEU A 313 -12.51 -28.14 10.65
N GLN A 314 -13.41 -28.32 9.68
CA GLN A 314 -13.34 -29.38 8.67
C GLN A 314 -13.03 -28.82 7.28
N GLY A 315 -12.48 -29.65 6.39
CA GLY A 315 -12.37 -29.35 4.96
C GLY A 315 -11.04 -28.78 4.48
N PHE A 316 -10.10 -28.47 5.37
CA PHE A 316 -8.77 -28.02 4.98
C PHE A 316 -7.95 -29.14 4.31
N SER A 317 -7.03 -28.75 3.42
CA SER A 317 -6.10 -29.66 2.76
C SER A 317 -4.88 -29.95 3.64
N THR A 318 -4.24 -31.10 3.46
CA THR A 318 -2.96 -31.46 4.11
C THR A 318 -2.00 -32.08 3.11
N GLY A 319 -0.70 -31.88 3.28
CA GLY A 319 0.33 -32.43 2.40
C GLY A 319 0.26 -31.92 0.96
N ASP A 320 0.75 -32.75 0.03
CA ASP A 320 0.79 -32.47 -1.40
C ASP A 320 -0.12 -33.42 -2.21
N SER A 321 -0.18 -33.23 -3.53
CA SER A 321 -0.97 -34.08 -4.44
C SER A 321 -0.51 -35.55 -4.50
N ILE A 322 0.62 -35.92 -3.89
CA ILE A 322 1.16 -37.28 -3.89
C ILE A 322 0.78 -38.03 -2.62
N SER A 323 0.93 -37.37 -1.47
CA SER A 323 0.88 -37.99 -0.14
C SER A 323 -0.14 -37.36 0.82
N GLY A 324 -0.82 -36.29 0.37
CA GLY A 324 -1.74 -35.50 1.15
C GLY A 324 -3.22 -35.83 0.96
N GLN A 325 -4.07 -34.96 1.50
CA GLN A 325 -5.51 -34.97 1.31
C GLN A 325 -5.98 -33.60 0.84
N ASP A 326 -6.73 -33.56 -0.26
CA ASP A 326 -7.26 -32.33 -0.84
C ASP A 326 -8.29 -31.63 0.06
N GLY A 327 -8.94 -32.36 0.97
CA GLY A 327 -10.07 -31.83 1.74
C GLY A 327 -11.18 -31.35 0.80
N PHE A 328 -11.65 -30.12 1.00
CA PHE A 328 -12.61 -29.44 0.11
C PHE A 328 -11.94 -28.41 -0.81
N ASN A 329 -10.66 -28.59 -1.13
CA ASN A 329 -10.00 -27.84 -2.20
C ASN A 329 -10.33 -28.46 -3.57
N MET A 330 -11.17 -27.78 -4.34
CA MET A 330 -11.55 -28.20 -5.69
C MET A 330 -10.73 -27.49 -6.78
N ALA A 331 -9.76 -26.66 -6.41
CA ALA A 331 -8.92 -25.96 -7.36
C ALA A 331 -8.08 -26.92 -8.19
N MET A 332 -7.83 -26.52 -9.43
CA MET A 332 -7.10 -27.31 -10.42
C MET A 332 -6.14 -26.41 -11.18
N SER A 333 -4.89 -26.85 -11.35
CA SER A 333 -3.94 -26.13 -12.19
C SER A 333 -4.47 -25.91 -13.61
N ALA A 334 -4.21 -24.72 -14.18
CA ALA A 334 -4.70 -24.25 -15.49
C ALA A 334 -6.22 -24.10 -15.63
N ALA A 335 -6.99 -24.16 -14.54
CA ALA A 335 -8.43 -23.90 -14.59
C ALA A 335 -8.73 -22.44 -14.97
N THR A 336 -9.72 -22.25 -15.83
CA THR A 336 -10.32 -20.94 -16.14
C THR A 336 -11.68 -20.77 -15.45
N ALA A 337 -12.28 -19.59 -15.54
CA ALA A 337 -13.62 -19.34 -14.98
C ALA A 337 -14.66 -20.35 -15.47
N SER A 338 -14.53 -20.84 -16.71
CA SER A 338 -15.42 -21.84 -17.29
C SER A 338 -15.48 -23.17 -16.53
N ASN A 339 -14.42 -23.51 -15.77
CA ASN A 339 -14.33 -24.75 -15.01
C ASN A 339 -15.00 -24.68 -13.63
N LEU A 340 -15.31 -23.48 -13.12
CA LEU A 340 -15.79 -23.30 -11.74
C LEU A 340 -17.10 -24.05 -11.44
N VAL A 341 -18.03 -24.12 -12.40
CA VAL A 341 -19.30 -24.86 -12.21
C VAL A 341 -19.04 -26.35 -11.94
N ALA A 342 -18.05 -26.95 -12.63
CA ALA A 342 -17.66 -28.34 -12.38
C ALA A 342 -17.03 -28.50 -10.98
N GLN A 343 -16.19 -27.54 -10.56
CA GLN A 343 -15.62 -27.53 -9.22
C GLN A 343 -16.71 -27.42 -8.14
N VAL A 344 -17.72 -26.56 -8.31
CA VAL A 344 -18.87 -26.44 -7.40
C VAL A 344 -19.67 -27.73 -7.30
N ASN A 345 -19.96 -28.39 -8.43
CA ASN A 345 -20.67 -29.67 -8.41
C ASN A 345 -19.89 -30.73 -7.61
N LYS A 346 -18.57 -30.82 -7.80
CA LYS A 346 -17.70 -31.70 -7.01
C LYS A 346 -17.70 -31.33 -5.53
N LEU A 347 -17.69 -30.04 -5.20
CA LEU A 347 -17.78 -29.56 -3.82
C LEU A 347 -19.10 -29.98 -3.16
N ILE A 348 -20.24 -29.75 -3.83
CA ILE A 348 -21.58 -30.10 -3.30
C ILE A 348 -21.66 -31.61 -3.00
N LEU A 349 -21.18 -32.45 -3.92
CA LEU A 349 -21.14 -33.90 -3.73
C LEU A 349 -20.24 -34.28 -2.54
N SER A 350 -19.08 -33.64 -2.41
CA SER A 350 -18.13 -33.89 -1.32
C SER A 350 -18.71 -33.46 0.03
N LEU A 351 -19.38 -32.31 0.11
CA LEU A 351 -20.03 -31.84 1.34
C LEU A 351 -21.19 -32.74 1.75
N LYS A 352 -22.04 -33.18 0.81
CA LYS A 352 -23.19 -34.05 1.10
C LYS A 352 -22.78 -35.47 1.51
N SER A 353 -21.62 -35.95 1.07
CA SER A 353 -21.12 -37.31 1.38
C SER A 353 -20.23 -37.37 2.62
N ASN A 354 -19.76 -36.23 3.13
CA ASN A 354 -18.88 -36.19 4.30
C ASN A 354 -19.68 -36.34 5.61
N LYS A 355 -19.37 -37.39 6.39
CA LYS A 355 -20.07 -37.71 7.64
C LYS A 355 -19.79 -36.73 8.79
N ASN A 356 -18.73 -35.94 8.69
CA ASN A 356 -18.34 -34.95 9.71
C ASN A 356 -18.91 -33.56 9.41
N VAL A 357 -19.72 -33.42 8.36
CA VAL A 357 -20.33 -32.16 7.93
C VAL A 357 -21.84 -32.30 7.93
N ASP A 358 -22.52 -31.46 8.69
CA ASP A 358 -23.95 -31.24 8.50
C ASP A 358 -24.14 -30.28 7.31
N PHE A 359 -24.50 -30.86 6.16
CA PHE A 359 -24.71 -30.09 4.93
C PHE A 359 -25.73 -28.95 5.11
N GLN A 360 -26.74 -29.11 5.96
CA GLN A 360 -27.80 -28.12 6.16
C GLN A 360 -27.46 -27.11 7.25
N MET A 361 -26.83 -27.55 8.34
CA MET A 361 -26.72 -26.75 9.56
C MET A 361 -25.34 -26.13 9.79
N ASP A 362 -24.27 -26.69 9.24
CA ASP A 362 -22.92 -26.15 9.45
C ASP A 362 -22.67 -24.89 8.62
N TRP A 363 -22.02 -23.88 9.22
CA TRP A 363 -21.56 -22.71 8.47
C TRP A 363 -20.33 -23.04 7.63
N LYS A 364 -20.40 -22.68 6.35
CA LYS A 364 -19.39 -22.97 5.33
C LYS A 364 -18.76 -21.65 4.86
N LEU A 365 -17.43 -21.60 4.89
CA LEU A 365 -16.64 -20.53 4.26
C LEU A 365 -16.04 -21.07 2.96
N ILE A 366 -16.44 -20.50 1.82
CA ILE A 366 -15.92 -20.90 0.51
C ILE A 366 -15.11 -19.75 -0.07
N THR A 367 -13.85 -19.99 -0.41
CA THR A 367 -12.98 -18.98 -1.05
C THR A 367 -12.80 -19.27 -2.53
N VAL A 368 -12.99 -18.25 -3.38
CA VAL A 368 -12.89 -18.35 -4.84
C VAL A 368 -11.83 -17.37 -5.35
N LEU A 369 -10.82 -17.89 -6.04
CA LEU A 369 -9.85 -17.10 -6.82
C LEU A 369 -9.65 -17.77 -8.17
N ILE A 370 -10.06 -17.10 -9.23
CA ILE A 370 -9.96 -17.57 -10.63
C ILE A 370 -9.70 -16.36 -11.54
N GLY A 371 -9.19 -16.57 -12.76
CA GLY A 371 -9.11 -15.52 -13.78
C GLY A 371 -7.69 -15.23 -14.26
N VAL A 372 -6.66 -15.60 -13.50
CA VAL A 372 -5.26 -15.43 -13.94
C VAL A 372 -4.99 -16.29 -15.17
N SER A 373 -5.44 -17.55 -15.15
CA SER A 373 -5.30 -18.46 -16.30
C SER A 373 -6.08 -17.96 -17.52
N ASP A 374 -7.28 -17.37 -17.32
CA ASP A 374 -8.07 -16.74 -18.38
C ASP A 374 -7.28 -15.61 -19.05
N LEU A 375 -6.71 -14.68 -18.27
CA LEU A 375 -5.90 -13.58 -18.79
C LEU A 375 -4.63 -14.08 -19.50
N CYS A 376 -3.95 -15.07 -18.91
CA CYS A 376 -2.74 -15.66 -19.49
C CYS A 376 -2.96 -16.33 -20.85
N GLN A 377 -4.20 -16.70 -21.18
CA GLN A 377 -4.58 -17.36 -22.43
C GLN A 377 -5.50 -16.50 -23.32
N TYR A 378 -5.83 -15.27 -22.90
CA TYR A 378 -6.80 -14.41 -23.58
C TYR A 378 -6.48 -14.23 -25.07
N CYS A 379 -5.22 -13.93 -25.40
CA CYS A 379 -4.75 -13.76 -26.79
C CYS A 379 -4.92 -15.00 -27.68
N ASN A 380 -5.04 -16.20 -27.09
CA ASN A 380 -5.28 -17.45 -27.82
C ASN A 380 -6.77 -17.73 -28.04
N ASN A 381 -7.66 -17.14 -27.24
CA ASN A 381 -9.11 -17.39 -27.32
C ASN A 381 -9.96 -16.22 -26.80
N GLN A 382 -9.82 -15.05 -27.43
CA GLN A 382 -10.46 -13.80 -26.98
C GLN A 382 -11.99 -13.91 -26.90
N SER A 383 -12.62 -14.68 -27.79
CA SER A 383 -14.07 -14.84 -27.80
C SER A 383 -14.58 -15.56 -26.55
N ASN A 384 -13.97 -16.71 -26.19
CA ASN A 384 -14.41 -17.47 -25.02
C ASN A 384 -13.93 -16.85 -23.69
N LEU A 385 -12.82 -16.13 -23.71
CA LEU A 385 -12.22 -15.48 -22.55
C LEU A 385 -12.53 -13.98 -22.49
N SER A 386 -13.63 -13.55 -23.11
CA SER A 386 -14.09 -12.15 -23.00
C SER A 386 -14.55 -11.82 -21.58
N PRO A 387 -14.49 -10.55 -21.15
CA PRO A 387 -14.97 -10.12 -19.83
C PRO A 387 -16.42 -10.50 -19.56
N GLN A 388 -17.27 -10.49 -20.58
CA GLN A 388 -18.68 -10.88 -20.46
C GLN A 388 -18.84 -12.40 -20.22
N ASN A 389 -18.03 -13.23 -20.89
CA ASN A 389 -18.03 -14.68 -20.65
C ASN A 389 -17.44 -15.02 -19.28
N TYR A 390 -16.35 -14.33 -18.88
CA TYR A 390 -15.80 -14.44 -17.54
C TYR A 390 -16.86 -14.14 -16.47
N ARG A 391 -17.56 -13.01 -16.58
CA ARG A 391 -18.69 -12.65 -15.73
C ARG A 391 -19.78 -13.71 -15.74
N HIS A 392 -20.14 -14.21 -16.93
CA HIS A 392 -21.19 -15.22 -17.06
C HIS A 392 -20.85 -16.52 -16.31
N HIS A 393 -19.60 -16.99 -16.43
CA HIS A 393 -19.14 -18.17 -15.71
C HIS A 393 -19.10 -17.96 -14.20
N LEU A 394 -18.62 -16.80 -13.74
CA LEU A 394 -18.64 -16.46 -12.31
C LEU A 394 -20.06 -16.36 -11.78
N MET A 395 -20.98 -15.71 -12.50
CA MET A 395 -22.39 -15.63 -12.16
C MET A 395 -23.03 -17.01 -12.03
N ASN A 396 -22.85 -17.89 -13.02
CA ASN A 396 -23.39 -19.26 -12.97
C ASN A 396 -22.87 -20.06 -11.77
N THR A 397 -21.59 -19.85 -11.42
CA THR A 397 -20.95 -20.48 -10.25
C THR A 397 -21.59 -20.01 -8.95
N LEU A 398 -21.71 -18.70 -8.78
CA LEU A 398 -22.30 -18.10 -7.58
C LEU A 398 -23.79 -18.39 -7.46
N ASP A 399 -24.52 -18.44 -8.58
CA ASP A 399 -25.92 -18.84 -8.63
C ASP A 399 -26.13 -20.29 -8.19
N LEU A 400 -25.24 -21.19 -8.61
CA LEU A 400 -25.30 -22.59 -8.21
C LEU A 400 -25.04 -22.74 -6.70
N LEU A 401 -24.05 -22.04 -6.15
CA LEU A 401 -23.81 -21.99 -4.71
C LEU A 401 -25.01 -21.40 -3.96
N TYR A 402 -25.54 -20.26 -4.43
CA TYR A 402 -26.71 -19.59 -3.86
C TYR A 402 -27.98 -20.46 -3.91
N LYS A 403 -28.09 -21.36 -4.89
CA LYS A 403 -29.23 -22.27 -5.00
C LYS A 403 -29.09 -23.50 -4.11
N GLU A 404 -27.91 -24.12 -4.10
CA GLU A 404 -27.75 -25.49 -3.60
C GLU A 404 -27.10 -25.59 -2.22
N VAL A 405 -26.34 -24.57 -1.79
CA VAL A 405 -25.54 -24.64 -0.55
C VAL A 405 -26.14 -23.71 0.53
N PRO A 406 -26.62 -24.25 1.66
CA PRO A 406 -27.12 -23.44 2.76
C PRO A 406 -26.00 -22.97 3.70
N ARG A 407 -26.29 -21.94 4.50
CA ARG A 407 -25.39 -21.40 5.54
C ARG A 407 -23.97 -21.16 5.03
N THR A 408 -23.83 -20.30 4.04
CA THR A 408 -22.56 -20.11 3.31
C THR A 408 -22.14 -18.64 3.23
N LEU A 409 -20.90 -18.37 3.61
CA LEU A 409 -20.20 -17.14 3.25
C LEU A 409 -19.23 -17.47 2.10
N VAL A 410 -19.37 -16.76 0.98
CA VAL A 410 -18.47 -16.90 -0.16
C VAL A 410 -17.53 -15.69 -0.22
N ASN A 411 -16.24 -15.91 -0.06
CA ASN A 411 -15.21 -14.95 -0.39
C ASN A 411 -14.87 -15.07 -1.88
N VAL A 412 -14.97 -13.98 -2.63
CA VAL A 412 -14.46 -13.92 -4.01
C VAL A 412 -13.32 -12.91 -4.05
N LEU A 413 -12.17 -13.32 -4.54
CA LEU A 413 -11.01 -12.44 -4.66
C LEU A 413 -10.99 -11.78 -6.02
N THR A 414 -10.62 -10.50 -6.03
CA THR A 414 -10.35 -9.77 -7.26
C THR A 414 -9.17 -10.40 -8.00
N VAL A 415 -9.30 -10.55 -9.32
CA VAL A 415 -8.20 -10.98 -10.19
C VAL A 415 -7.05 -9.96 -10.05
N PRO A 416 -5.80 -10.38 -9.78
CA PRO A 416 -4.71 -9.44 -9.61
C PRO A 416 -4.42 -8.63 -10.88
N GLU A 417 -3.85 -7.46 -10.72
CA GLU A 417 -3.16 -6.76 -11.81
C GLU A 417 -1.91 -7.56 -12.21
N ILE A 418 -1.92 -8.15 -13.41
CA ILE A 418 -0.87 -9.09 -13.82
C ILE A 418 0.33 -8.42 -14.49
N GLU A 419 0.23 -7.16 -14.92
CA GLU A 419 1.31 -6.44 -15.62
C GLU A 419 2.61 -6.44 -14.80
N VAL A 420 2.49 -6.20 -13.49
CA VAL A 420 3.62 -6.07 -12.58
C VAL A 420 4.49 -7.34 -12.51
N LEU A 421 3.94 -8.51 -12.85
CA LEU A 421 4.70 -9.76 -12.92
C LEU A 421 5.79 -9.73 -14.00
N ARG A 422 5.67 -8.87 -15.02
CA ARG A 422 6.73 -8.66 -16.03
C ARG A 422 8.02 -8.10 -15.43
N MET A 423 7.96 -7.42 -14.28
CA MET A 423 9.16 -6.98 -13.55
C MET A 423 10.02 -8.17 -13.12
N VAL A 424 9.37 -9.27 -12.70
CA VAL A 424 10.04 -10.49 -12.24
C VAL A 424 10.80 -11.16 -13.38
N LYS A 425 10.22 -11.22 -14.58
CA LYS A 425 10.88 -11.77 -15.79
C LYS A 425 12.22 -11.08 -16.08
N LYS A 426 12.27 -9.75 -15.97
CA LYS A 426 13.47 -8.94 -16.27
C LYS A 426 14.58 -9.07 -15.22
N SER A 427 14.29 -9.65 -14.05
CA SER A 427 15.18 -9.61 -12.89
C SER A 427 16.30 -10.66 -12.89
N SER A 428 16.15 -11.78 -13.62
CA SER A 428 17.19 -12.80 -13.70
C SER A 428 17.14 -13.67 -14.97
N LEU A 429 18.30 -14.24 -15.33
CA LEU A 429 18.42 -15.22 -16.41
C LEU A 429 17.55 -16.46 -16.19
N GLY A 430 17.39 -16.92 -14.94
CA GLY A 430 16.54 -18.07 -14.60
C GLY A 430 15.05 -17.81 -14.86
N CYS A 431 14.59 -16.59 -14.55
CA CYS A 431 13.21 -16.16 -14.79
C CYS A 431 12.93 -15.74 -16.24
N SER A 432 13.92 -15.77 -17.14
CA SER A 432 13.73 -15.33 -18.52
C SER A 432 13.09 -16.39 -19.43
N PHE A 433 13.19 -17.68 -19.05
CA PHE A 433 12.82 -18.81 -19.93
C PHE A 433 11.43 -19.41 -19.64
N PHE A 434 11.00 -19.47 -18.38
CA PHE A 434 9.79 -20.20 -17.97
C PHE A 434 8.46 -19.40 -18.00
N PRO A 435 8.42 -18.08 -17.71
CA PRO A 435 7.15 -17.37 -17.64
C PRO A 435 6.38 -17.29 -18.96
N SER A 436 7.06 -17.36 -20.11
CA SER A 436 6.43 -17.23 -21.44
C SER A 436 5.50 -18.40 -21.78
N ASP A 437 5.83 -19.62 -21.35
CA ASP A 437 4.97 -20.79 -21.59
C ASP A 437 3.78 -20.83 -20.62
N VAL A 438 3.97 -20.30 -19.40
CA VAL A 438 2.93 -20.25 -18.37
C VAL A 438 1.88 -19.18 -18.67
N CYS A 439 2.33 -17.98 -19.07
CA CYS A 439 1.48 -16.83 -19.31
C CYS A 439 1.85 -16.09 -20.61
N PRO A 440 1.64 -16.71 -21.79
CA PRO A 440 2.15 -16.21 -23.07
C PRO A 440 1.63 -14.82 -23.42
N CYS A 441 0.36 -14.53 -23.14
CA CYS A 441 -0.24 -13.23 -23.48
C CYS A 441 0.36 -12.08 -22.67
N LEU A 442 0.84 -12.35 -21.46
CA LEU A 442 1.49 -11.35 -20.61
C LEU A 442 2.98 -11.25 -20.90
N MET A 443 3.66 -12.37 -21.08
CA MET A 443 5.12 -12.44 -21.03
C MET A 443 5.78 -12.33 -22.40
N THR A 444 5.09 -12.64 -23.49
CA THR A 444 5.65 -12.60 -24.85
C THR A 444 5.66 -11.19 -25.48
N PRO A 445 4.60 -10.36 -25.35
CA PRO A 445 4.59 -9.06 -26.00
C PRO A 445 5.70 -8.11 -25.52
N ASP A 446 6.14 -7.22 -26.42
CA ASP A 446 7.09 -6.15 -26.11
C ASP A 446 6.47 -5.07 -25.20
N ASP A 447 7.32 -4.31 -24.53
CA ASP A 447 6.85 -3.16 -23.76
C ASP A 447 6.21 -2.12 -24.71
N ASN A 448 5.04 -1.60 -24.34
CA ASN A 448 4.20 -0.67 -25.15
C ASN A 448 3.55 -1.27 -26.40
N SER A 449 3.47 -2.60 -26.52
CA SER A 449 2.73 -3.23 -27.62
C SER A 449 1.20 -3.02 -27.47
N LEU A 450 0.47 -3.08 -28.59
CA LEU A 450 -0.99 -2.99 -28.57
C LEU A 450 -1.61 -4.21 -27.88
N GLU A 451 -1.01 -5.39 -28.05
CA GLU A 451 -1.43 -6.64 -27.43
C GLU A 451 -1.32 -6.59 -25.90
N LEU A 452 -0.22 -6.02 -25.38
CA LEU A 452 -0.07 -5.82 -23.93
C LEU A 452 -1.07 -4.81 -23.39
N SER A 453 -1.26 -3.70 -24.11
CA SER A 453 -2.22 -2.65 -23.74
C SER A 453 -3.65 -3.20 -23.73
N GLU A 454 -4.02 -4.02 -24.71
CA GLU A 454 -5.30 -4.72 -24.76
C GLU A 454 -5.46 -5.66 -23.54
N LEU A 455 -4.45 -6.49 -23.24
CA LEU A 455 -4.51 -7.39 -22.09
C LEU A 455 -4.71 -6.64 -20.76
N MET A 456 -4.05 -5.50 -20.58
CA MET A 456 -4.24 -4.66 -19.39
C MET A 456 -5.66 -4.11 -19.27
N LEU A 457 -6.26 -3.69 -20.39
CA LEU A 457 -7.67 -3.27 -20.42
C LEU A 457 -8.59 -4.44 -20.07
N ILE A 458 -8.36 -5.62 -20.62
CA ILE A 458 -9.15 -6.83 -20.30
C ILE A 458 -9.01 -7.22 -18.84
N ASN A 459 -7.82 -7.10 -18.24
CA ASN A 459 -7.62 -7.32 -16.80
C ASN A 459 -8.48 -6.35 -15.97
N GLN A 460 -8.52 -5.07 -16.32
CA GLN A 460 -9.35 -4.07 -15.63
C GLN A 460 -10.86 -4.33 -15.85
N GLU A 461 -11.26 -4.75 -17.04
CA GLU A 461 -12.65 -5.12 -17.34
C GLU A 461 -13.09 -6.35 -16.53
N TYR A 462 -12.22 -7.36 -16.36
CA TYR A 462 -12.48 -8.50 -15.48
C TYR A 462 -12.74 -8.08 -14.04
N GLN A 463 -11.90 -7.19 -13.49
CA GLN A 463 -12.08 -6.65 -12.15
C GLN A 463 -13.41 -5.88 -12.04
N THR A 464 -13.71 -5.04 -13.03
CA THR A 464 -14.94 -4.23 -13.09
C THR A 464 -16.20 -5.11 -13.16
N GLU A 465 -16.23 -6.10 -14.06
CA GLU A 465 -17.37 -7.00 -14.24
C GLU A 465 -17.61 -7.87 -13.00
N MET A 466 -16.54 -8.30 -12.31
CA MET A 466 -16.63 -9.00 -11.03
C MET A 466 -17.23 -8.11 -9.93
N GLU A 467 -16.72 -6.88 -9.78
CA GLU A 467 -17.19 -5.94 -8.77
C GLU A 467 -18.67 -5.59 -9.00
N GLN A 468 -19.07 -5.33 -10.24
CA GLN A 468 -20.46 -5.04 -10.60
C GLN A 468 -21.39 -6.22 -10.30
N LEU A 469 -20.94 -7.46 -10.60
CA LEU A 469 -21.72 -8.67 -10.30
C LEU A 469 -21.97 -8.82 -8.79
N ILE A 470 -20.93 -8.64 -7.96
CA ILE A 470 -20.99 -8.92 -6.51
C ILE A 470 -21.62 -7.77 -5.73
N SER A 471 -21.39 -6.51 -6.12
CA SER A 471 -21.98 -5.33 -5.46
C SER A 471 -23.49 -5.22 -5.64
N GLY A 472 -24.04 -5.90 -6.65
CA GLY A 472 -25.48 -6.02 -6.91
C GLY A 472 -26.27 -6.65 -5.75
N LYS A 473 -27.60 -6.74 -5.92
CA LYS A 473 -28.51 -7.32 -4.90
C LYS A 473 -28.85 -8.79 -5.15
N ARG A 474 -28.18 -9.44 -6.11
CA ARG A 474 -28.53 -10.78 -6.62
C ARG A 474 -28.51 -11.84 -5.51
N TYR A 475 -27.60 -11.71 -4.55
CA TYR A 475 -27.38 -12.66 -3.47
C TYR A 475 -27.85 -12.15 -2.10
N ASP A 476 -28.62 -11.05 -2.06
CA ASP A 476 -29.11 -10.43 -0.81
C ASP A 476 -30.46 -11.03 -0.34
N GLY A 477 -31.00 -12.02 -1.04
CA GLY A 477 -32.35 -12.58 -0.79
C GLY A 477 -32.42 -13.66 0.29
N ARG A 478 -31.29 -14.05 0.89
CA ARG A 478 -31.20 -15.09 1.91
C ARG A 478 -30.41 -14.59 3.10
N GLU A 479 -30.93 -14.83 4.31
CA GLU A 479 -30.20 -14.53 5.55
C GLU A 479 -29.00 -15.47 5.74
N ASP A 480 -29.06 -16.67 5.20
CA ASP A 480 -28.04 -17.71 5.40
C ASP A 480 -26.99 -17.79 4.29
N PHE A 481 -26.95 -16.81 3.38
CA PHE A 481 -26.01 -16.79 2.27
C PHE A 481 -25.52 -15.38 1.97
N THR A 482 -24.23 -15.22 1.69
CA THR A 482 -23.71 -13.95 1.14
C THR A 482 -22.45 -14.18 0.31
N VAL A 483 -22.20 -13.25 -0.62
CA VAL A 483 -20.95 -13.17 -1.38
C VAL A 483 -20.27 -11.87 -1.02
N VAL A 484 -18.99 -11.94 -0.67
CA VAL A 484 -18.16 -10.79 -0.28
C VAL A 484 -16.93 -10.74 -1.18
N LEU A 485 -16.76 -9.60 -1.86
CA LEU A 485 -15.53 -9.31 -2.60
C LEU A 485 -14.40 -8.99 -1.61
N GLN A 486 -13.23 -9.59 -1.83
CA GLN A 486 -12.00 -9.36 -1.06
C GLN A 486 -10.93 -8.75 -2.00
N PRO A 487 -10.83 -7.42 -2.11
CA PRO A 487 -10.08 -6.77 -3.18
C PRO A 487 -8.58 -6.59 -2.91
N TYR A 488 -7.99 -7.24 -1.91
CA TYR A 488 -6.59 -7.01 -1.53
C TYR A 488 -5.55 -7.40 -2.62
N LEU A 489 -5.97 -8.01 -3.73
CA LEU A 489 -5.13 -8.26 -4.91
C LEU A 489 -5.37 -7.27 -6.06
N GLN A 490 -6.33 -6.36 -5.95
CA GLN A 490 -6.70 -5.44 -7.01
C GLN A 490 -5.51 -4.58 -7.46
N ASN A 491 -4.83 -3.93 -6.51
CA ASN A 491 -3.63 -3.14 -6.73
C ASN A 491 -2.40 -3.98 -6.34
N THR A 492 -1.97 -4.88 -7.24
CA THR A 492 -0.87 -5.83 -6.95
C THR A 492 0.49 -5.13 -7.06
N THR A 493 1.38 -5.39 -6.10
CA THR A 493 2.77 -4.88 -6.11
C THR A 493 3.78 -6.00 -5.97
N ILE A 494 4.93 -5.88 -6.64
CA ILE A 494 6.03 -6.84 -6.50
C ILE A 494 6.93 -6.42 -5.32
N PRO A 495 7.14 -7.29 -4.31
CA PRO A 495 8.09 -7.00 -3.24
C PRO A 495 9.51 -6.89 -3.80
N LEU A 496 10.31 -5.97 -3.25
CA LEU A 496 11.67 -5.71 -3.71
C LEU A 496 12.71 -6.18 -2.69
N ASP A 497 13.75 -6.86 -3.17
CA ASP A 497 14.90 -7.32 -2.39
C ASP A 497 15.76 -6.13 -1.90
N LYS A 498 16.77 -6.37 -1.06
CA LYS A 498 17.67 -5.31 -0.55
C LYS A 498 18.38 -4.47 -1.63
N TYR A 499 18.43 -4.91 -2.88
CA TYR A 499 19.05 -4.21 -4.01
C TYR A 499 18.04 -3.42 -4.86
N GLY A 500 16.74 -3.51 -4.55
CA GLY A 500 15.68 -2.84 -5.31
C GLY A 500 15.19 -3.63 -6.51
N ASN A 501 15.62 -4.89 -6.66
CA ASN A 501 15.11 -5.81 -7.67
C ASN A 501 13.90 -6.58 -7.12
N PRO A 502 13.04 -7.18 -7.96
CA PRO A 502 12.03 -8.12 -7.51
C PRO A 502 12.60 -9.19 -6.56
N ASP A 503 12.02 -9.33 -5.37
CA ASP A 503 12.39 -10.36 -4.40
C ASP A 503 11.85 -11.72 -4.87
N LEU A 504 12.72 -12.48 -5.54
CA LEU A 504 12.39 -13.79 -6.08
C LEU A 504 12.02 -14.82 -5.02
N SER A 505 12.31 -14.58 -3.73
CA SER A 505 11.91 -15.50 -2.66
C SER A 505 10.39 -15.54 -2.41
N TYR A 506 9.61 -14.65 -3.03
CA TYR A 506 8.15 -14.71 -3.04
C TYR A 506 7.59 -15.62 -4.13
N PHE A 507 8.40 -16.04 -5.11
CA PHE A 507 7.94 -16.82 -6.25
C PHE A 507 8.51 -18.24 -6.24
N THR A 508 7.85 -19.14 -6.96
CA THR A 508 8.38 -20.49 -7.22
C THR A 508 9.42 -20.45 -8.35
N LEU A 509 9.95 -21.62 -8.73
CA LEU A 509 11.01 -21.76 -9.73
C LEU A 509 10.65 -21.20 -11.11
N ASP A 510 9.37 -21.08 -11.43
CA ASP A 510 8.90 -20.48 -12.67
C ASP A 510 8.81 -18.94 -12.64
N CYS A 511 9.10 -18.33 -11.48
CA CYS A 511 9.01 -16.90 -11.23
C CYS A 511 7.63 -16.30 -11.50
N PHE A 512 6.57 -17.11 -11.42
CA PHE A 512 5.19 -16.71 -11.67
C PHE A 512 4.27 -17.14 -10.53
N HIS A 513 4.29 -18.43 -10.16
CA HIS A 513 3.50 -18.92 -9.02
C HIS A 513 4.13 -18.51 -7.69
N PHE A 514 3.32 -18.53 -6.63
CA PHE A 514 3.69 -18.05 -5.30
C PHE A 514 4.38 -19.12 -4.44
N SER A 515 5.50 -18.75 -3.83
CA SER A 515 6.21 -19.51 -2.80
C SER A 515 5.41 -19.63 -1.50
N GLU A 516 5.85 -20.47 -0.56
CA GLU A 516 5.22 -20.58 0.76
C GLU A 516 5.20 -19.24 1.52
N ARG A 517 6.23 -18.39 1.30
CA ARG A 517 6.29 -17.03 1.83
C ARG A 517 5.13 -16.18 1.33
N ALA A 518 4.93 -16.13 0.01
CA ALA A 518 3.85 -15.34 -0.59
C ALA A 518 2.46 -15.88 -0.23
N GLN A 519 2.31 -17.21 -0.17
CA GLN A 519 1.08 -17.88 0.27
C GLN A 519 0.69 -17.46 1.69
N ALA A 520 1.66 -17.42 2.62
CA ALA A 520 1.43 -16.95 3.98
C ALA A 520 0.95 -15.49 4.03
N GLU A 521 1.56 -14.61 3.23
CA GLU A 521 1.17 -13.21 3.17
C GLU A 521 -0.22 -13.00 2.57
N MET A 522 -0.58 -13.77 1.54
CA MET A 522 -1.94 -13.78 0.99
C MET A 522 -2.98 -14.23 2.03
N ALA A 523 -2.64 -15.20 2.88
CA ALA A 523 -3.55 -15.65 3.94
C ALA A 523 -3.81 -14.57 5.00
N ILE A 524 -2.76 -13.84 5.41
CA ILE A 524 -2.87 -12.70 6.34
C ILE A 524 -3.77 -11.62 5.74
N SER A 525 -3.53 -11.25 4.48
CA SER A 525 -4.34 -10.23 3.81
C SER A 525 -5.80 -10.65 3.65
N LEU A 526 -6.09 -11.90 3.26
CA LEU A 526 -7.48 -12.38 3.20
C LEU A 526 -8.17 -12.27 4.57
N TRP A 527 -7.52 -12.77 5.61
CA TRP A 527 -8.07 -12.71 6.97
C TRP A 527 -8.37 -11.28 7.41
N ASN A 528 -7.39 -10.38 7.25
CA ASN A 528 -7.57 -8.98 7.63
C ASN A 528 -8.68 -8.31 6.81
N ASN A 529 -8.79 -8.62 5.51
CA ASN A 529 -9.81 -8.06 4.63
C ASN A 529 -11.22 -8.55 5.00
N MET A 530 -11.36 -9.80 5.48
CA MET A 530 -12.63 -10.30 6.05
C MET A 530 -13.07 -9.52 7.31
N LEU A 531 -12.13 -8.90 8.02
CA LEU A 531 -12.37 -8.08 9.21
C LEU A 531 -12.49 -6.58 8.90
N GLU A 532 -12.54 -6.19 7.62
CA GLU A 532 -12.75 -4.81 7.19
C GLU A 532 -14.17 -4.60 6.66
N PRO A 533 -14.86 -3.50 7.03
CA PRO A 533 -16.17 -3.17 6.49
C PRO A 533 -16.17 -3.10 4.96
N VAL A 534 -17.21 -3.64 4.32
CA VAL A 534 -17.42 -3.50 2.87
C VAL A 534 -17.50 -2.02 2.52
N GLY A 535 -16.69 -1.60 1.55
CA GLY A 535 -16.49 -0.18 1.16
C GLY A 535 -15.21 0.43 1.72
N ASN A 536 -14.63 -0.14 2.78
CA ASN A 536 -13.37 0.29 3.40
C ASN A 536 -12.31 -0.83 3.42
N LYS A 537 -12.47 -1.82 2.54
CA LYS A 537 -11.54 -2.95 2.41
C LYS A 537 -10.24 -2.49 1.77
N GLN A 538 -9.11 -2.95 2.29
CA GLN A 538 -7.80 -2.78 1.68
C GLN A 538 -7.78 -3.43 0.28
N THR A 539 -7.17 -2.75 -0.70
CA THR A 539 -7.14 -3.16 -2.12
C THR A 539 -5.76 -3.68 -2.58
N PHE A 540 -4.79 -3.80 -1.68
CA PHE A 540 -3.43 -4.27 -1.96
C PHE A 540 -2.93 -5.25 -0.90
N ASN A 541 -1.91 -6.04 -1.24
CA ASN A 541 -1.27 -6.99 -0.33
C ASN A 541 0.04 -6.41 0.23
N ASN A 542 0.22 -6.45 1.55
CA ASN A 542 1.48 -6.07 2.19
C ASN A 542 2.35 -7.30 2.42
N PHE A 543 3.29 -7.53 1.51
CA PHE A 543 4.22 -8.64 1.54
C PHE A 543 5.32 -8.53 2.63
N THR A 544 5.45 -7.40 3.35
CA THR A 544 6.50 -7.22 4.37
C THR A 544 6.42 -8.28 5.45
N TYR A 545 7.47 -9.07 5.65
CA TYR A 545 7.43 -10.14 6.66
C TYR A 545 7.35 -9.56 8.08
N ASP A 546 6.24 -9.82 8.75
CA ASP A 546 5.99 -9.48 10.15
C ASP A 546 4.97 -10.47 10.72
N ARG A 547 5.37 -11.17 11.78
CA ARG A 547 4.54 -12.21 12.42
C ARG A 547 3.32 -11.63 13.13
N THR A 548 3.30 -10.34 13.44
CA THR A 548 2.27 -9.69 14.27
C THR A 548 1.11 -9.08 13.48
N LYS A 549 1.10 -9.20 12.15
CA LYS A 549 0.13 -8.54 11.26
C LYS A 549 -1.32 -9.02 11.35
N LEU A 550 -1.58 -10.15 12.00
CA LEU A 550 -2.94 -10.68 12.12
C LEU A 550 -3.80 -9.75 12.99
N ARG A 551 -4.87 -9.21 12.40
CA ARG A 551 -5.87 -8.44 13.14
C ARG A 551 -6.83 -9.36 13.89
N CYS A 552 -7.43 -8.80 14.94
CA CYS A 552 -8.43 -9.48 15.74
C CYS A 552 -9.82 -8.89 15.48
N PRO A 553 -10.90 -9.70 15.53
CA PRO A 553 -12.26 -9.17 15.50
C PRO A 553 -12.48 -8.15 16.62
N GLU A 554 -13.18 -7.07 16.31
CA GLU A 554 -13.48 -6.02 17.29
C GLU A 554 -14.43 -6.55 18.37
N THR A 555 -14.24 -6.15 19.64
CA THR A 555 -15.10 -6.60 20.75
C THR A 555 -16.56 -6.18 20.57
N LEU A 556 -16.81 -4.99 20.00
CA LEU A 556 -18.15 -4.47 19.76
C LEU A 556 -18.77 -5.03 18.46
N ARG A 557 -17.95 -5.53 17.55
CA ARG A 557 -18.36 -6.08 16.25
C ARG A 557 -17.55 -7.35 15.94
N PRO A 558 -17.78 -8.45 16.67
CA PRO A 558 -16.96 -9.66 16.58
C PRO A 558 -17.29 -10.51 15.35
N PHE A 559 -17.85 -9.91 14.30
CA PHE A 559 -18.39 -10.59 13.12
C PHE A 559 -17.47 -10.43 11.92
N ILE A 560 -17.53 -11.39 11.00
CA ILE A 560 -16.97 -11.21 9.66
C ILE A 560 -17.82 -10.18 8.92
N TYR A 561 -17.17 -9.22 8.27
CA TYR A 561 -17.87 -8.14 7.59
C TYR A 561 -18.48 -8.61 6.27
N THR A 562 -19.74 -8.23 6.10
CA THR A 562 -20.60 -8.47 4.95
C THR A 562 -21.24 -7.14 4.54
N LYS A 563 -21.89 -7.08 3.38
CA LYS A 563 -22.56 -5.86 2.90
C LYS A 563 -23.60 -5.30 3.88
N ILE A 564 -24.28 -6.17 4.64
CA ILE A 564 -25.36 -5.77 5.54
C ILE A 564 -24.80 -5.21 6.86
N ASN A 565 -23.92 -5.95 7.54
CA ASN A 565 -23.36 -5.53 8.83
C ASN A 565 -22.24 -4.47 8.74
N SER A 566 -21.86 -4.05 7.53
CA SER A 566 -20.93 -2.93 7.31
C SER A 566 -21.61 -1.56 7.37
N ARG A 567 -22.95 -1.49 7.42
CA ARG A 567 -23.69 -0.22 7.47
C ARG A 567 -23.70 0.37 8.90
N PRO A 568 -23.65 1.71 9.05
CA PRO A 568 -23.61 2.37 10.36
C PRO A 568 -24.75 1.98 11.32
N ASP A 569 -25.95 1.67 10.77
CA ASP A 569 -27.16 1.43 11.55
C ASP A 569 -27.21 0.05 12.24
N HIS A 570 -26.27 -0.86 11.96
CA HIS A 570 -26.23 -2.20 12.56
C HIS A 570 -25.49 -2.26 13.91
N VAL A 571 -25.56 -1.19 14.71
CA VAL A 571 -25.13 -1.23 16.11
C VAL A 571 -26.15 -2.04 16.90
N THR A 572 -25.74 -3.21 17.41
CA THR A 572 -26.57 -3.98 18.33
C THR A 572 -26.54 -3.30 19.69
N THR A 573 -27.53 -2.45 19.97
CA THR A 573 -27.75 -1.89 21.30
C THR A 573 -28.14 -3.04 22.25
N PRO A 574 -27.61 -3.12 23.49
CA PRO A 574 -28.17 -3.99 24.51
C PRO A 574 -29.62 -3.56 24.80
N GLU A 575 -30.51 -4.54 24.92
CA GLU A 575 -31.94 -4.40 25.19
C GLU A 575 -32.21 -3.44 26.39
N PRO A 576 -32.87 -2.28 26.18
CA PRO A 576 -33.29 -1.42 27.29
C PRO A 576 -34.72 -1.78 27.72
N THR A 577 -34.87 -1.99 29.02
CA THR A 577 -36.15 -2.10 29.73
C THR A 577 -37.06 -0.90 29.41
N ALA A 578 -38.31 -1.21 29.07
CA ALA A 578 -39.33 -0.25 28.70
C ALA A 578 -39.61 0.77 29.81
N THR A 579 -39.55 2.07 29.48
CA THR A 579 -40.48 3.07 30.05
C THR A 579 -40.70 4.18 29.04
N SER A 580 -41.96 4.34 28.64
CA SER A 580 -42.45 5.29 27.65
C SER A 580 -42.54 6.72 28.20
N THR A 581 -42.05 7.70 27.44
CA THR A 581 -42.52 9.10 27.51
C THR A 581 -42.56 9.67 26.09
N PRO A 582 -43.61 10.40 25.68
CA PRO A 582 -43.76 10.86 24.30
C PRO A 582 -43.08 12.23 24.08
N VAL A 583 -42.39 12.39 22.95
CA VAL A 583 -41.83 13.68 22.50
C VAL A 583 -42.44 14.03 21.12
N PRO A 584 -42.75 15.32 20.85
CA PRO A 584 -43.64 15.72 19.76
C PRO A 584 -42.98 15.79 18.38
N SER A 585 -43.86 15.76 17.39
CA SER A 585 -43.65 15.80 15.95
C SER A 585 -43.07 17.11 15.39
N THR A 586 -42.45 16.94 14.20
CA THR A 586 -42.12 17.89 13.10
C THR A 586 -40.84 18.74 13.19
N PRO A 587 -39.90 18.57 12.22
CA PRO A 587 -38.93 19.60 11.85
C PRO A 587 -39.52 20.61 10.84
N ALA A 588 -39.10 21.87 10.94
CA ALA A 588 -39.40 22.94 10.01
C ALA A 588 -38.69 22.76 8.64
N PRO A 589 -39.20 23.35 7.55
CA PRO A 589 -38.58 23.23 6.23
C PRO A 589 -37.37 24.16 6.08
N CYS A 590 -36.25 23.62 5.57
CA CYS A 590 -35.09 24.40 5.15
C CYS A 590 -35.41 25.28 3.92
N PRO A 591 -34.84 26.49 3.80
CA PRO A 591 -35.01 27.32 2.61
C PRO A 591 -34.19 26.80 1.43
N ASN A 592 -34.78 26.97 0.24
CA ASN A 592 -34.33 26.50 -1.07
C ASN A 592 -32.82 26.57 -1.32
N SER A 593 -32.25 25.44 -1.75
CA SER A 593 -30.95 25.35 -2.39
C SER A 593 -30.90 26.24 -3.63
N LEU A 594 -29.78 26.95 -3.82
CA LEU A 594 -29.53 27.68 -5.06
C LEU A 594 -29.59 26.70 -6.25
N PRO A 595 -30.30 27.04 -7.33
CA PRO A 595 -30.44 26.12 -8.45
C PRO A 595 -29.09 25.90 -9.16
N VAL A 596 -28.84 24.66 -9.56
CA VAL A 596 -27.62 24.17 -10.21
C VAL A 596 -27.20 25.01 -11.44
N TRP A 597 -28.13 25.70 -12.10
CA TRP A 597 -27.83 26.57 -13.24
C TRP A 597 -26.95 27.79 -12.88
N VAL A 598 -26.96 28.24 -11.63
CA VAL A 598 -26.12 29.37 -11.18
C VAL A 598 -24.64 29.00 -11.24
N ALA A 599 -24.28 27.80 -10.78
CA ALA A 599 -22.91 27.29 -10.87
C ALA A 599 -22.46 27.09 -12.32
N ALA A 600 -23.37 26.66 -13.22
CA ALA A 600 -23.08 26.51 -14.64
C ALA A 600 -22.79 27.86 -15.32
N ILE A 601 -23.53 28.93 -14.98
CA ILE A 601 -23.27 30.27 -15.53
C ILE A 601 -21.91 30.81 -15.06
N PHE A 602 -21.55 30.64 -13.79
CA PHE A 602 -20.24 31.06 -13.29
C PHE A 602 -19.09 30.27 -13.93
N GLY A 603 -19.27 28.97 -14.18
CA GLY A 603 -18.30 28.14 -14.89
C GLY A 603 -18.04 28.61 -16.33
N VAL A 604 -19.12 28.87 -17.10
CA VAL A 604 -19.01 29.34 -18.48
C VAL A 604 -18.40 30.75 -18.55
N ALA A 605 -18.81 31.66 -17.65
CA ALA A 605 -18.24 33.00 -17.57
C ALA A 605 -16.74 32.97 -17.23
N GLY A 606 -16.32 32.07 -16.33
CA GLY A 606 -14.91 31.87 -15.99
C GLY A 606 -14.07 31.37 -17.16
N ILE A 607 -14.59 30.42 -17.94
CA ILE A 607 -13.90 29.91 -19.15
C ILE A 607 -13.74 31.00 -20.20
N LEU A 608 -14.78 31.80 -20.45
CA LEU A 608 -14.73 32.89 -21.42
C LEU A 608 -13.74 34.00 -21.00
N LEU A 609 -13.69 34.34 -19.71
CA LEU A 609 -12.70 35.26 -19.16
C LEU A 609 -11.27 34.70 -19.29
N GLY A 610 -11.06 33.43 -18.96
CA GLY A 610 -9.77 32.75 -19.10
C GLY A 610 -9.27 32.72 -20.55
N TRP A 611 -10.15 32.45 -21.51
CA TRP A 611 -9.82 32.51 -22.94
C TRP A 611 -9.50 33.94 -23.39
N GLY A 612 -10.25 34.94 -22.94
CA GLY A 612 -9.98 36.35 -23.26
C GLY A 612 -8.61 36.83 -22.77
N ILE A 613 -8.24 36.46 -21.54
CA ILE A 613 -6.94 36.81 -20.94
C ILE A 613 -5.80 36.10 -21.68
N THR A 614 -5.94 34.80 -21.93
CA THR A 614 -4.93 34.01 -22.66
C THR A 614 -4.73 34.55 -24.08
N TRP A 615 -5.80 34.89 -24.78
CA TRP A 615 -5.74 35.50 -26.12
C TRP A 615 -5.05 36.86 -26.11
N LEU A 616 -5.32 37.72 -25.12
CA LEU A 616 -4.64 39.00 -24.96
C LEU A 616 -3.14 38.84 -24.69
N PHE A 617 -2.75 37.85 -23.88
CA PHE A 617 -1.35 37.56 -23.58
C PHE A 617 -0.61 37.04 -24.82
N MET A 618 -1.19 36.08 -25.53
CA MET A 618 -0.65 35.54 -26.80
C MET A 618 -0.54 36.64 -27.86
N ARG A 619 -1.54 37.53 -27.98
CA ARG A 619 -1.51 38.64 -28.94
C ARG A 619 -0.43 39.67 -28.60
N ARG A 620 -0.14 39.91 -27.31
CA ARG A 620 0.99 40.76 -26.87
C ARG A 620 2.34 40.11 -27.16
N LEU A 621 2.49 38.82 -26.90
CA LEU A 621 3.72 38.07 -27.20
C LEU A 621 4.03 38.06 -28.69
N ILE A 622 3.04 37.78 -29.54
CA ILE A 622 3.20 37.80 -31.01
C ILE A 622 3.55 39.21 -31.50
N LYS A 623 2.97 40.25 -30.91
CA LYS A 623 3.26 41.65 -31.28
C LYS A 623 4.66 42.08 -30.84
N ASN A 624 5.17 41.55 -29.73
CA ASN A 624 6.54 41.78 -29.27
C ASN A 624 7.56 41.04 -30.14
N GLN A 625 7.31 39.78 -30.50
CA GLN A 625 8.16 39.03 -31.44
C GLN A 625 8.25 39.72 -32.80
N LYS A 626 7.12 40.14 -33.39
CA LYS A 626 7.12 40.90 -34.66
C LYS A 626 7.84 42.26 -34.57
N ARG A 627 8.02 42.80 -33.37
CA ARG A 627 8.72 44.06 -33.14
C ARG A 627 10.23 43.82 -32.98
N GLU A 628 10.63 42.71 -32.36
CA GLU A 628 12.04 42.26 -32.32
C GLU A 628 12.54 41.83 -33.71
N ASP A 629 11.73 41.10 -34.48
CA ASP A 629 12.09 40.69 -35.85
C ASP A 629 12.32 41.91 -36.77
N LYS A 630 11.49 42.95 -36.63
CA LYS A 630 11.66 44.23 -37.38
C LYS A 630 12.85 45.08 -36.93
N VAL A 631 13.33 44.90 -35.70
CA VAL A 631 14.52 45.60 -35.20
C VAL A 631 15.77 44.88 -35.70
N ASN A 632 15.77 43.55 -35.68
CA ASN A 632 16.85 42.73 -36.22
C ASN A 632 17.01 42.89 -37.74
N GLU A 633 15.91 42.99 -38.50
CA GLU A 633 15.94 43.20 -39.95
C GLU A 633 16.52 44.58 -40.35
N LYS A 634 16.30 45.62 -39.51
CA LYS A 634 16.91 46.95 -39.69
C LYS A 634 18.39 47.01 -39.29
N GLU A 635 18.82 46.19 -38.34
CA GLU A 635 20.24 46.07 -37.96
C GLU A 635 21.07 45.33 -39.02
N THR A 636 20.48 44.37 -39.74
CA THR A 636 21.13 43.71 -40.89
C THR A 636 21.18 44.60 -42.14
N GLU A 637 20.19 45.45 -42.40
CA GLU A 637 20.25 46.43 -43.50
C GLU A 637 21.31 47.53 -43.27
N MET A 638 21.53 47.97 -42.02
CA MET A 638 22.54 49.01 -41.70
C MET A 638 23.99 48.53 -41.75
N LYS A 639 24.24 47.21 -41.78
CA LYS A 639 25.60 46.64 -41.93
C LYS A 639 25.97 46.32 -43.39
N GLY A 640 25.06 46.55 -44.35
CA GLY A 640 25.23 46.23 -45.77
C GLY A 640 25.70 47.39 -46.66
N THR A 641 26.00 48.58 -46.12
CA THR A 641 26.49 49.71 -46.94
C THR A 641 27.53 50.51 -46.16
N ILE A 642 28.81 50.29 -46.47
CA ILE A 642 29.88 51.29 -46.61
C ILE A 642 31.03 50.58 -47.35
N PHE A 643 31.49 51.23 -48.42
CA PHE A 643 32.60 50.87 -49.30
C PHE A 643 33.97 50.88 -48.61
#